data_AF-A0A6L8GJI9-F1
#
_entry.id   AF-A0A6L8GJI9-F1
#
_cell.length_a   1.000
_cell.length_b   1.000
_cell.length_c   1.000
_cell.angle_alpha   90.00
_cell.angle_beta   90.00
_cell.angle_gamma   90.00
#
_symmetry.space_group_name_H-M   'P 1'
#
loop_
_entity.id
_entity.type
_entity.pdbx_description
1 polymer ?
#
loop_
_entity_poly.entity_id
_entity_poly.type
_entity_poly.pdbx_seq_one_letter_code
_entity_poly.pdbx_strand_id
1 'polypeptide(L)'
;GRPGVSADELRRAVTDAHGPAFGVDQAPAVAETLRRHYRERGFLAAAVETRVERRGERLVLRVAARPGSRVRIDRFTVRGVSATMYPLILNRLGLERGMPYDGRDIERRLRDYETELHRRQFYEASLDHEIEVMDGGGLVDLVLDVRQGPRITVELAGDPLPDADLDALVPIERERSVEEDLLEDADRRIATLLQDRGYRDAVVEHARESDGDGLSLVFTAERGRLYRVDRVAFEGNAAVPESELAPLLTVAPDSPLVMRELEVSADLVAEHYRRLGYAPVRVEPLITELAPAGAPAEPAVRVLCTIAIVEGPQATVRSVIVEGSAFRSSEELIATMGSRVGSAYFAREVAADRDRVHALYLDAGYDRAVVAVEPRFDDSLTAVDLLYRIAEGPQTLIEHILITGNETIGSDSIRRELALEEGQPLGLAPVAETRRRLNALGLFRRIDIREFSHGRRDRRDVVVVVEEAAATRLAYGGGFEVSQRLRRETDAGRGVSQAVEQLEFAPRGFVQIGRRNLWGKNRSIDLFTRVSVRRQNDPVLFAPAERDSGFGFNEYRVLGTYTEPRAFGLAWDLYVTGFVEEAIRPGFDLFSRGFNAETRGQMTPSLSTSVAYSWGKNDTSNVQLNPEDVPLVDRLFEKVRLSSFSGSLVRDTRDDLVDPTDGEVLSVDARVAGRAIGSEVGFAKAFTQAFIYRRMPGARRIVLAAGVRVGLAVGFPRGDVGSYPLLPISERFFAGGDTTVRGYAFDRLGIPAGQPGATIDHDGFPQGGNAVVILNSEVRVPVTRDLGVVGFLDGGNVYDHVSNISLGQIRGGIGFGVRYASPVGPIRVDLGFKLDRQELGSGPNRERERLTALHISIGQAF
;
A
#
# COMPACT_ATOMS: atom_id res chain seq x y z
N GLY A 1 49.76 13.84 -3.03
CA GLY A 1 50.29 13.43 -1.70
C GLY A 1 49.32 12.47 -1.05
N ARG A 2 49.72 11.75 0.02
CA ARG A 2 48.76 10.99 0.83
C ARG A 2 47.73 11.99 1.39
N PRO A 3 46.45 11.89 1.06
CA PRO A 3 45.48 12.96 1.31
C PRO A 3 45.13 13.16 2.79
N GLY A 4 45.58 12.31 3.72
CA GLY A 4 45.23 12.43 5.15
C GLY A 4 43.77 12.06 5.47
N VAL A 5 42.88 12.10 4.48
CA VAL A 5 41.47 11.68 4.49
C VAL A 5 41.24 10.72 3.31
N SER A 6 40.36 9.73 3.43
CA SER A 6 40.17 8.74 2.37
C SER A 6 39.54 9.36 1.11
N ALA A 7 39.93 8.88 -0.08
CA ALA A 7 39.40 9.41 -1.33
C ALA A 7 37.89 9.17 -1.49
N ASP A 8 37.38 8.04 -0.98
CA ASP A 8 35.95 7.71 -1.05
C ASP A 8 35.09 8.58 -0.14
N GLU A 9 35.65 9.03 0.99
CA GLU A 9 35.01 10.00 1.87
C GLU A 9 34.92 11.38 1.21
N LEU A 10 36.02 11.86 0.61
CA LEU A 10 36.02 13.14 -0.11
C LEU A 10 35.05 13.12 -1.30
N ARG A 11 34.95 12.00 -2.02
CA ARG A 11 33.96 11.85 -3.09
C ARG A 11 32.53 11.90 -2.56
N ARG A 12 32.24 11.19 -1.47
CA ARG A 12 30.92 11.25 -0.81
C ARG A 12 30.56 12.67 -0.38
N ALA A 13 31.47 13.38 0.28
CA ALA A 13 31.24 14.77 0.69
C ALA A 13 30.89 15.70 -0.50
N VAL A 14 31.50 15.47 -1.66
CA VAL A 14 31.16 16.22 -2.89
C VAL A 14 29.81 15.79 -3.46
N THR A 15 29.54 14.48 -3.52
CA THR A 15 28.27 13.94 -4.02
C THR A 15 27.08 14.33 -3.15
N ASP A 16 27.24 14.39 -1.84
CA ASP A 16 26.17 14.77 -0.91
C ASP A 16 25.82 16.26 -1.05
N ALA A 17 26.83 17.11 -1.27
CA ALA A 17 26.63 18.56 -1.36
C ALA A 17 26.20 19.05 -2.77
N HIS A 18 26.68 18.38 -3.82
CA HIS A 18 26.52 18.85 -5.22
C HIS A 18 25.79 17.83 -6.12
N GLY A 19 25.42 16.67 -5.60
CA GLY A 19 24.84 15.56 -6.36
C GLY A 19 25.89 14.72 -7.10
N PRO A 20 25.48 13.57 -7.69
CA PRO A 20 26.38 12.70 -8.44
C PRO A 20 26.83 13.28 -9.79
N ALA A 21 26.13 14.31 -10.29
CA ALA A 21 26.47 15.06 -11.49
C ALA A 21 26.28 16.57 -11.22
N PHE A 22 27.35 17.34 -11.41
CA PHE A 22 27.38 18.80 -11.18
C PHE A 22 28.10 19.49 -12.34
N GLY A 23 27.75 20.76 -12.58
CA GLY A 23 28.28 21.58 -13.67
C GLY A 23 29.76 21.94 -13.50
N VAL A 24 30.42 22.28 -14.60
CA VAL A 24 31.85 22.67 -14.62
C VAL A 24 32.06 24.01 -13.91
N ASP A 25 31.06 24.88 -13.96
CA ASP A 25 30.95 26.15 -13.24
C ASP A 25 30.94 25.97 -11.71
N GLN A 26 30.58 24.77 -11.22
CA GLN A 26 30.55 24.46 -9.79
C GLN A 26 31.93 24.00 -9.23
N ALA A 27 32.97 23.94 -10.07
CA ALA A 27 34.32 23.53 -9.64
C ALA A 27 34.91 24.35 -8.47
N PRO A 28 34.71 25.68 -8.37
CA PRO A 28 35.13 26.45 -7.19
C PRO A 28 34.35 26.09 -5.92
N ALA A 29 33.05 25.81 -6.05
CA ALA A 29 32.20 25.40 -4.94
C ALA A 29 32.59 24.00 -4.40
N VAL A 30 32.97 23.09 -5.30
CA VAL A 30 33.54 21.78 -4.93
C VAL A 30 34.86 21.92 -4.16
N ALA A 31 35.74 22.82 -4.59
CA ALA A 31 36.99 23.10 -3.87
C ALA A 31 36.70 23.59 -2.44
N GLU A 32 35.70 24.46 -2.27
CA GLU A 32 35.32 25.00 -0.97
C GLU A 32 34.68 23.95 -0.05
N THR A 33 33.80 23.09 -0.58
CA THR A 33 33.26 21.94 0.16
C THR A 33 34.40 21.05 0.68
N LEU A 34 35.40 20.76 -0.16
CA LEU A 34 36.52 19.92 0.24
C LEU A 34 37.44 20.62 1.25
N ARG A 35 37.70 21.93 1.14
CA ARG A 35 38.46 22.69 2.15
C ARG A 35 37.77 22.64 3.50
N ARG A 36 36.47 22.91 3.56
CA ARG A 36 35.67 22.81 4.78
C ARG A 36 35.73 21.41 5.38
N HIS A 37 35.59 20.37 4.56
CA HIS A 37 35.72 18.97 5.01
C HIS A 37 37.10 18.67 5.61
N TYR A 38 38.18 19.19 5.01
CA TYR A 38 39.52 19.07 5.59
C TYR A 38 39.67 19.82 6.91
N ARG A 39 39.11 21.03 7.03
CA ARG A 39 39.11 21.80 8.28
C ARG A 39 38.37 21.08 9.40
N GLU A 40 37.22 20.47 9.11
CA GLU A 40 36.48 19.61 10.05
C GLU A 40 37.34 18.45 10.57
N ARG A 41 38.20 17.88 9.73
CA ARG A 41 39.15 16.80 10.09
C ARG A 41 40.43 17.30 10.77
N GLY A 42 40.55 18.61 11.03
CA GLY A 42 41.70 19.24 11.70
C GLY A 42 42.88 19.60 10.81
N PHE A 43 42.65 19.67 9.50
CA PHE A 43 43.61 20.18 8.52
C PHE A 43 43.29 21.65 8.19
N LEU A 44 43.56 22.56 9.13
CA LEU A 44 43.12 23.96 9.05
C LEU A 44 43.75 24.76 7.89
N ALA A 45 44.95 24.37 7.48
CA ALA A 45 45.72 24.97 6.38
C ALA A 45 45.58 24.20 5.05
N ALA A 46 44.55 23.36 4.90
CA ALA A 46 44.37 22.57 3.69
C ALA A 46 44.13 23.45 2.45
N ALA A 47 44.99 23.29 1.45
CA ALA A 47 44.84 23.91 0.15
C ALA A 47 44.22 22.92 -0.84
N VAL A 48 43.15 23.32 -1.51
CA VAL A 48 42.48 22.53 -2.55
C VAL A 48 42.47 23.33 -3.85
N GLU A 49 43.01 22.72 -4.89
CA GLU A 49 43.04 23.25 -6.26
C GLU A 49 42.22 22.33 -7.17
N THR A 50 41.41 22.92 -8.04
CA THR A 50 40.57 22.21 -9.00
C THR A 50 41.00 22.54 -10.42
N ARG A 51 41.07 21.52 -11.28
CA ARG A 51 41.37 21.66 -12.70
C ARG A 51 40.43 20.80 -13.51
N VAL A 52 39.80 21.37 -14.52
CA VAL A 52 38.92 20.65 -15.43
C VAL A 52 39.74 20.21 -16.63
N GLU A 53 39.73 18.91 -16.93
CA GLU A 53 40.42 18.32 -18.07
C GLU A 53 39.42 17.62 -18.98
N ARG A 54 39.53 17.82 -20.29
CA ARG A 54 38.73 17.09 -21.27
C ARG A 54 39.43 15.76 -21.60
N ARG A 55 38.74 14.64 -21.39
CA ARG A 55 39.24 13.30 -21.73
C ARG A 55 38.23 12.59 -22.63
N GLY A 56 38.43 12.74 -23.94
CA GLY A 56 37.46 12.31 -24.96
C GLY A 56 36.21 13.18 -24.94
N GLU A 57 35.04 12.55 -24.85
CA GLU A 57 33.74 13.24 -24.72
C GLU A 57 33.39 13.61 -23.27
N ARG A 58 34.21 13.21 -22.29
CA ARG A 58 33.96 13.47 -20.85
C ARG A 58 34.82 14.61 -20.33
N LEU A 59 34.24 15.44 -19.46
CA LEU A 59 34.96 16.43 -18.66
C LEU A 59 35.29 15.79 -17.31
N VAL A 60 36.56 15.86 -16.90
CA VAL A 60 37.08 15.27 -15.66
C VAL A 60 37.54 16.41 -14.77
N LEU A 61 36.89 16.58 -13.62
CA LEU A 61 37.37 17.47 -12.57
C LEU A 61 38.49 16.78 -11.78
N ARG A 62 39.74 17.21 -11.99
CA ARG A 62 40.87 16.83 -11.13
C ARG A 62 40.93 17.75 -9.94
N VAL A 63 40.95 17.14 -8.76
CA VAL A 63 41.16 17.85 -7.50
C VAL A 63 42.55 17.50 -6.97
N ALA A 64 43.38 18.52 -6.75
CA ALA A 64 44.65 18.41 -6.04
C ALA A 64 44.50 19.01 -4.64
N ALA A 65 44.47 18.14 -3.63
CA ALA A 65 44.42 18.57 -2.23
C ALA A 65 45.78 18.41 -1.56
N ARG A 66 46.21 19.46 -0.86
CA ARG A 66 47.37 19.51 0.03
C ARG A 66 46.84 19.75 1.46
N PRO A 67 46.64 18.69 2.26
CA PRO A 67 45.99 18.80 3.57
C PRO A 67 46.79 19.61 4.59
N GLY A 68 48.12 19.67 4.48
CA GLY A 68 48.97 20.30 5.51
C GLY A 68 49.10 19.44 6.77
N SER A 69 49.65 20.02 7.84
CA SER A 69 49.77 19.34 9.13
C SER A 69 48.43 19.33 9.86
N ARG A 70 48.09 18.20 10.47
CA ARG A 70 46.91 18.08 11.31
C ARG A 70 47.19 18.75 12.65
N VAL A 71 46.30 19.64 13.09
CA VAL A 71 46.43 20.33 14.38
C VAL A 71 46.16 19.37 15.54
N ARG A 72 46.79 19.64 16.69
CA ARG A 72 46.59 18.89 17.93
C ARG A 72 45.96 19.78 19.00
N ILE A 73 45.19 19.17 19.89
CA ILE A 73 44.54 19.88 20.99
C ILE A 73 45.57 20.12 22.09
N ASP A 74 45.79 21.38 22.50
CA ASP A 74 46.70 21.73 23.60
C ASP A 74 45.95 21.89 24.93
N ARG A 75 44.83 22.62 24.94
CA ARG A 75 44.02 22.84 26.15
C ARG A 75 42.54 22.57 25.91
N PHE A 76 41.85 22.29 27.00
CA PHE A 76 40.40 22.14 27.06
C PHE A 76 39.82 23.20 27.98
N THR A 77 38.77 23.87 27.51
CA THR A 77 37.96 24.79 28.31
C THR A 77 36.53 24.27 28.27
N VAL A 78 35.92 23.96 29.41
CA VAL A 78 34.51 23.53 29.46
C VAL A 78 33.68 24.65 30.07
N ARG A 79 32.73 25.20 29.33
CA ARG A 79 31.83 26.27 29.78
C ARG A 79 30.48 25.67 30.17
N GLY A 80 29.75 26.34 31.07
CA GLY A 80 28.39 25.96 31.46
C GLY A 80 28.25 24.91 32.57
N VAL A 81 29.37 24.38 33.10
CA VAL A 81 29.40 23.42 34.22
C VAL A 81 30.45 23.81 35.26
N SER A 82 30.35 23.25 36.47
CA SER A 82 31.31 23.52 37.55
C SER A 82 32.71 22.95 37.25
N ALA A 83 33.76 23.60 37.77
CA ALA A 83 35.15 23.21 37.54
C ALA A 83 35.47 21.76 38.00
N THR A 84 34.70 21.21 38.95
CA THR A 84 34.83 19.82 39.41
C THR A 84 34.34 18.80 38.37
N MET A 85 33.45 19.20 37.45
CA MET A 85 32.90 18.33 36.40
C MET A 85 33.81 18.22 35.17
N TYR A 86 34.79 19.12 35.00
CA TYR A 86 35.63 19.15 33.80
C TYR A 86 36.36 17.81 33.55
N PRO A 87 37.06 17.22 34.55
CA PRO A 87 37.78 15.97 34.30
C PRO A 87 36.84 14.80 34.01
N LEU A 88 35.63 14.81 34.56
CA LEU A 88 34.61 13.78 34.34
C LEU A 88 34.08 13.81 32.91
N ILE A 89 33.78 15.02 32.39
CA ILE A 89 33.30 15.21 31.02
C ILE A 89 34.40 14.86 30.02
N LEU A 90 35.63 15.34 30.24
CA LEU A 90 36.75 15.02 29.35
C LEU A 90 37.05 13.51 29.31
N ASN A 91 37.01 12.84 30.47
CA ASN A 91 37.18 11.39 30.53
C ASN A 91 36.02 10.64 29.85
N ARG A 92 34.77 11.05 30.07
CA ARG A 92 33.58 10.46 29.42
C ARG A 92 33.61 10.63 27.91
N LEU A 93 34.08 11.77 27.42
CA LEU A 93 34.28 12.03 26.00
C LEU A 93 35.56 11.40 25.46
N GLY A 94 36.43 10.85 26.31
CA GLY A 94 37.72 10.28 25.92
C GLY A 94 38.65 11.28 25.24
N LEU A 95 38.66 12.52 25.74
CA LEU A 95 39.46 13.63 25.24
C LEU A 95 40.73 13.80 26.08
N GLU A 96 41.89 13.76 25.41
CA GLU A 96 43.20 13.83 26.05
C GLU A 96 44.08 14.89 25.38
N ARG A 97 44.94 15.53 26.16
CA ARG A 97 45.86 16.55 25.64
C ARG A 97 46.83 15.94 24.62
N GLY A 98 47.06 16.64 23.52
CA GLY A 98 47.98 16.23 22.45
C GLY A 98 47.36 15.31 21.39
N MET A 99 46.08 14.94 21.54
CA MET A 99 45.34 14.22 20.53
C MET A 99 45.14 15.08 19.26
N PRO A 100 45.10 14.46 18.06
CA PRO A 100 44.77 15.19 16.84
C PRO A 100 43.30 15.65 16.87
N TYR A 101 43.05 16.90 16.48
CA TYR A 101 41.67 17.40 16.39
C TYR A 101 40.91 16.74 15.22
N ASP A 102 39.70 16.27 15.50
CA ASP A 102 38.73 15.77 14.53
C ASP A 102 37.34 16.25 14.96
N GLY A 103 36.85 17.33 14.35
CA GLY A 103 35.56 17.93 14.68
C GLY A 103 34.42 16.93 14.54
N ARG A 104 34.44 16.06 13.52
CA ARG A 104 33.40 15.03 13.35
C ARG A 104 33.43 13.96 14.44
N ASP A 105 34.61 13.62 14.93
CA ASP A 105 34.75 12.67 16.04
C ASP A 105 34.25 13.27 17.35
N ILE A 106 34.60 14.54 17.60
CA ILE A 106 34.18 15.31 18.77
C ILE A 106 32.66 15.48 18.75
N GLU A 107 32.08 15.98 17.66
CA GLU A 107 30.63 16.13 17.51
C GLU A 107 29.88 14.81 17.73
N ARG A 108 30.41 13.69 17.23
CA ARG A 108 29.79 12.37 17.45
C ARG A 108 29.78 12.03 18.94
N ARG A 109 30.90 12.24 19.64
CA ARG A 109 31.01 11.99 21.09
C ARG A 109 30.10 12.91 21.90
N LEU A 110 29.98 14.18 21.50
CA LEU A 110 29.08 15.14 22.13
C LEU A 110 27.62 14.72 21.96
N ARG A 111 27.19 14.35 20.74
CA ARG A 111 25.84 13.82 20.48
C ARG A 111 25.52 12.54 21.25
N ASP A 112 26.49 11.62 21.36
CA ASP A 112 26.33 10.40 22.15
C ASP A 112 26.14 10.71 23.63
N TYR A 113 26.85 11.72 24.14
CA TYR A 113 26.73 12.17 25.53
C TYR A 113 25.45 12.97 25.78
N GLU A 114 25.03 13.83 24.84
CA GLU A 114 23.74 14.52 24.85
C GLU A 114 22.57 13.53 24.93
N THR A 115 22.60 12.46 24.11
CA THR A 115 21.59 11.40 24.13
C THR A 115 21.56 10.65 25.47
N GLU A 116 22.71 10.45 26.11
CA GLU A 116 22.79 9.86 27.45
C GLU A 116 22.16 10.78 28.51
N LEU A 117 22.41 12.09 28.42
CA LEU A 117 21.82 13.08 29.32
C LEU A 117 20.29 13.14 29.14
N HIS A 118 19.78 13.12 27.91
CA HIS A 118 18.33 13.03 27.63
C HIS A 118 17.69 11.80 28.28
N ARG A 119 18.32 10.62 28.17
CA ARG A 119 17.84 9.38 28.84
C ARG A 119 17.85 9.44 30.36
N ARG A 120 18.67 10.34 30.92
CA ARG A 120 18.76 10.60 32.36
C ARG A 120 17.85 11.75 32.79
N GLN A 121 16.90 12.13 31.93
CA GLN A 121 15.89 13.18 32.14
C GLN A 121 16.43 14.62 32.13
N PHE A 122 17.61 14.85 31.56
CA PHE A 122 18.12 16.20 31.30
C PHE A 122 17.71 16.63 29.89
N TYR A 123 16.41 16.84 29.65
CA TYR A 123 15.87 16.98 28.28
C TYR A 123 16.36 18.23 27.52
N GLU A 124 16.74 19.30 28.24
CA GLU A 124 17.31 20.53 27.65
C GLU A 124 18.83 20.43 27.42
N ALA A 125 19.44 19.25 27.63
CA ALA A 125 20.88 19.09 27.47
C ALA A 125 21.31 19.41 26.02
N SER A 126 22.25 20.33 25.89
CA SER A 126 22.84 20.79 24.63
C SER A 126 24.35 20.93 24.80
N LEU A 127 25.10 20.34 23.87
CA LEU A 127 26.55 20.26 23.92
C LEU A 127 27.13 20.62 22.56
N ASP A 128 27.93 21.70 22.54
CA ASP A 128 28.60 22.20 21.35
C ASP A 128 30.11 22.35 21.60
N HIS A 129 30.86 22.54 20.52
CA HIS A 129 32.28 22.86 20.63
C HIS A 129 32.72 23.95 19.67
N GLU A 130 33.69 24.73 20.12
CA GLU A 130 34.42 25.70 19.33
C GLU A 130 35.92 25.45 19.46
N ILE A 131 36.70 25.97 18.50
CA ILE A 131 38.16 25.89 18.55
C ILE A 131 38.77 27.29 18.48
N GLU A 132 39.76 27.53 19.32
CA GLU A 132 40.62 28.71 19.26
C GLU A 132 41.99 28.29 18.70
N VAL A 133 42.39 28.87 17.56
CA VAL A 133 43.65 28.52 16.90
C VAL A 133 44.79 29.29 17.55
N MET A 134 45.80 28.59 18.05
CA MET A 134 46.95 29.22 18.69
C MET A 134 47.96 29.79 17.69
N ASP A 135 48.71 30.81 18.13
CA ASP A 135 49.80 31.41 17.36
C ASP A 135 50.82 30.35 16.93
N GLY A 136 51.07 30.25 15.61
CA GLY A 136 51.90 29.21 14.99
C GLY A 136 51.14 28.07 14.30
N GLY A 137 49.80 28.02 14.41
CA GLY A 137 48.90 27.26 13.52
C GLY A 137 48.94 25.72 13.64
N GLY A 138 49.73 25.16 14.55
CA GLY A 138 49.85 23.71 14.78
C GLY A 138 49.06 23.18 15.99
N LEU A 139 48.57 24.07 16.85
CA LEU A 139 47.84 23.75 18.08
C LEU A 139 46.50 24.49 18.13
N VAL A 140 45.51 23.86 18.75
CA VAL A 140 44.19 24.44 18.99
C VAL A 140 43.78 24.23 20.45
N ASP A 141 43.08 25.21 21.01
CA ASP A 141 42.37 25.08 22.27
C ASP A 141 40.91 24.70 21.97
N LEU A 142 40.43 23.61 22.58
CA LEU A 142 39.06 23.12 22.39
C LEU A 142 38.17 23.68 23.50
N VAL A 143 37.18 24.47 23.11
CA VAL A 143 36.15 24.99 24.01
C VAL A 143 34.91 24.10 23.86
N LEU A 144 34.45 23.50 24.95
CA LEU A 144 33.22 22.73 25.02
C LEU A 144 32.17 23.55 25.74
N ASP A 145 31.07 23.89 25.08
CA ASP A 145 29.94 24.58 25.68
C ASP A 145 28.90 23.53 26.09
N VAL A 146 28.81 23.26 27.39
CA VAL A 146 27.93 22.23 27.95
C VAL A 146 26.81 22.89 28.73
N ARG A 147 25.60 22.85 28.18
CA ARG A 147 24.37 23.26 28.86
C ARG A 147 23.60 22.00 29.24
N GLN A 148 23.70 21.57 30.49
CA GLN A 148 23.05 20.32 30.93
C GLN A 148 21.55 20.48 31.19
N GLY A 149 21.11 21.66 31.64
CA GLY A 149 19.74 21.87 32.12
C GLY A 149 19.46 21.15 33.46
N PRO A 150 18.30 21.40 34.10
CA PRO A 150 17.87 20.66 35.28
C PRO A 150 17.45 19.24 34.90
N ARG A 151 17.41 18.34 35.89
CA ARG A 151 16.76 17.03 35.71
C ARG A 151 15.24 17.20 35.81
N ILE A 152 14.49 16.74 34.82
CA ILE A 152 13.06 17.03 34.70
C ILE A 152 12.24 15.81 35.07
N THR A 153 11.29 15.97 35.99
CA THR A 153 10.29 14.96 36.34
C THR A 153 8.90 15.47 36.01
N VAL A 154 8.06 14.62 35.42
CA VAL A 154 6.66 14.96 35.13
C VAL A 154 5.77 14.21 36.10
N GLU A 155 4.91 14.93 36.80
CA GLU A 155 3.96 14.38 37.75
C GLU A 155 2.55 14.83 37.38
N LEU A 156 1.58 13.94 37.60
CA LEU A 156 0.17 14.25 37.45
C LEU A 156 -0.48 14.33 38.83
N ALA A 157 -1.11 15.45 39.12
CA ALA A 157 -1.87 15.70 40.34
C ALA A 157 -3.37 15.93 40.02
N GLY A 158 -4.21 15.86 41.05
CA GLY A 158 -5.66 16.04 40.90
C GLY A 158 -6.42 14.74 40.60
N ASP A 159 -7.38 14.80 39.69
CA ASP A 159 -8.19 13.64 39.32
C ASP A 159 -7.38 12.62 38.49
N PRO A 160 -7.55 11.30 38.73
CA PRO A 160 -6.78 10.28 38.03
C PRO A 160 -7.13 10.21 36.55
N LEU A 161 -6.11 10.06 35.70
CA LEU A 161 -6.22 9.82 34.26
C LEU A 161 -5.87 8.36 33.91
N PRO A 162 -6.78 7.39 34.16
CA PRO A 162 -6.53 6.00 33.76
C PRO A 162 -6.42 5.87 32.24
N ASP A 163 -5.46 5.02 31.83
CA ASP A 163 -5.16 4.67 30.44
C ASP A 163 -4.66 5.84 29.56
N ALA A 164 -4.16 6.93 30.17
CA ALA A 164 -3.51 8.03 29.47
C ALA A 164 -2.01 7.76 29.27
N ASP A 165 -1.53 7.92 28.04
CA ASP A 165 -0.10 7.90 27.72
C ASP A 165 0.48 9.30 27.98
N LEU A 166 1.08 9.48 29.17
CA LEU A 166 1.63 10.77 29.58
C LEU A 166 2.78 11.23 28.68
N ASP A 167 3.58 10.31 28.13
CA ASP A 167 4.69 10.66 27.24
C ASP A 167 4.18 11.23 25.90
N ALA A 168 3.00 10.78 25.45
CA ALA A 168 2.34 11.33 24.28
C ALA A 168 1.66 12.69 24.55
N LEU A 169 1.12 12.88 25.76
CA LEU A 169 0.43 14.10 26.16
C LEU A 169 1.40 15.24 26.50
N VAL A 170 2.54 14.91 27.11
CA VAL A 170 3.60 15.84 27.54
C VAL A 170 4.91 15.48 26.80
N PRO A 171 5.08 15.91 25.54
CA PRO A 171 6.13 15.41 24.66
C PRO A 171 7.52 16.05 24.89
N ILE A 172 7.88 16.35 26.13
CA ILE A 172 9.13 17.06 26.48
C ILE A 172 10.39 16.27 26.11
N GLU A 173 10.33 14.94 26.16
CA GLU A 173 11.45 14.08 25.75
C GLU A 173 11.64 14.11 24.22
N ARG A 174 10.53 14.08 23.48
CA ARG A 174 10.56 14.05 22.01
C ARG A 174 11.00 15.39 21.44
N GLU A 175 10.46 16.49 21.97
CA GLU A 175 10.74 17.85 21.48
C GLU A 175 12.00 18.46 22.11
N ARG A 176 12.59 17.81 23.14
CA ARG A 176 13.81 18.26 23.85
C ARG A 176 13.70 19.69 24.38
N SER A 177 12.51 20.06 24.81
CA SER A 177 12.17 21.42 25.21
C SER A 177 11.14 21.38 26.34
N VAL A 178 11.24 22.35 27.26
CA VAL A 178 10.24 22.64 28.29
C VAL A 178 9.84 24.12 28.26
N GLU A 179 9.92 24.74 27.08
CA GLU A 179 9.41 26.08 26.84
C GLU A 179 7.93 26.19 27.22
N GLU A 180 7.52 27.39 27.65
CA GLU A 180 6.16 27.67 28.12
C GLU A 180 5.09 27.22 27.12
N ASP A 181 5.25 27.59 25.85
CA ASP A 181 4.34 27.24 24.77
C ASP A 181 4.08 25.72 24.66
N LEU A 182 5.11 24.90 24.93
CA LEU A 182 4.99 23.43 24.87
C LEU A 182 4.23 22.88 26.08
N LEU A 183 4.39 23.49 27.26
CA LEU A 183 3.66 23.10 28.47
C LEU A 183 2.19 23.54 28.39
N GLU A 184 1.91 24.74 27.88
CA GLU A 184 0.55 25.20 27.58
C GLU A 184 -0.14 24.31 26.54
N ASP A 185 0.60 23.80 25.55
CA ASP A 185 0.10 22.78 24.62
C ASP A 185 -0.25 21.47 25.31
N ALA A 186 0.58 21.03 26.27
CA ALA A 186 0.34 19.83 27.05
C ALA A 186 -0.90 19.98 27.95
N ASP A 187 -1.08 21.11 28.62
CA ASP A 187 -2.29 21.46 29.39
C ASP A 187 -3.54 21.30 28.53
N ARG A 188 -3.52 21.92 27.34
CA ARG A 188 -4.63 21.83 26.38
C ARG A 188 -4.90 20.41 25.92
N ARG A 189 -3.87 19.59 25.67
CA ARG A 189 -4.05 18.19 25.24
C ARG A 189 -4.69 17.34 26.32
N ILE A 190 -4.24 17.49 27.56
CA ILE A 190 -4.78 16.76 28.71
C ILE A 190 -6.24 17.19 28.97
N ALA A 191 -6.52 18.50 28.93
CA ALA A 191 -7.87 19.02 29.05
C ALA A 191 -8.79 18.52 27.92
N THR A 192 -8.31 18.53 26.67
CA THR A 192 -9.05 18.02 25.51
C THR A 192 -9.38 16.53 25.66
N LEU A 193 -8.43 15.71 26.13
CA LEU A 193 -8.66 14.28 26.38
C LEU A 193 -9.82 14.05 27.37
N LEU A 194 -9.89 14.86 28.43
CA LEU A 194 -10.98 14.81 29.40
C LEU A 194 -12.30 15.29 28.78
N GLN A 195 -12.28 16.39 28.04
CA GLN A 195 -13.45 16.93 27.35
C GLN A 195 -14.03 15.93 26.33
N ASP A 196 -13.19 15.20 25.61
CA ASP A 196 -13.58 14.12 24.69
C ASP A 196 -14.23 12.92 25.42
N ARG A 197 -14.02 12.78 26.73
CA ARG A 197 -14.67 11.77 27.59
C ARG A 197 -15.96 12.29 28.24
N GLY A 198 -16.40 13.50 27.93
CA GLY A 198 -17.62 14.12 28.45
C GLY A 198 -17.41 15.05 29.65
N TYR A 199 -16.16 15.31 30.04
CA TYR A 199 -15.81 16.24 31.12
C TYR A 199 -15.66 17.65 30.57
N ARG A 200 -16.79 18.29 30.23
CA ARG A 200 -16.83 19.60 29.54
C ARG A 200 -16.01 20.67 30.26
N ASP A 201 -16.11 20.72 31.58
CA ASP A 201 -15.52 21.78 32.40
C ASP A 201 -14.11 21.40 32.89
N ALA A 202 -13.45 20.44 32.23
CA ALA A 202 -12.11 20.01 32.61
C ALA A 202 -11.09 21.13 32.39
N VAL A 203 -10.28 21.37 33.42
CA VAL A 203 -9.19 22.35 33.42
C VAL A 203 -7.91 21.63 33.83
N VAL A 204 -6.81 21.98 33.18
CA VAL A 204 -5.49 21.48 33.50
C VAL A 204 -4.57 22.67 33.58
N GLU A 205 -3.82 22.75 34.68
CA GLU A 205 -2.80 23.77 34.88
C GLU A 205 -1.50 23.06 35.27
N HIS A 206 -0.39 23.52 34.71
CA HIS A 206 0.92 23.05 35.10
C HIS A 206 1.58 24.00 36.12
N ALA A 207 2.35 23.43 37.04
CA ALA A 207 3.21 24.16 37.96
C ALA A 207 4.66 23.69 37.79
N ARG A 208 5.60 24.63 37.95
CA ARG A 208 7.04 24.39 37.91
C ARG A 208 7.59 24.49 39.32
N GLU A 209 8.03 23.35 39.87
CA GLU A 209 8.63 23.29 41.20
C GLU A 209 10.12 22.96 41.07
N SER A 210 10.99 23.81 41.62
CA SER A 210 12.43 23.54 41.62
C SER A 210 12.83 22.91 42.95
N ASP A 211 13.36 21.69 42.90
CA ASP A 211 13.94 21.00 44.04
C ASP A 211 15.45 20.85 43.83
N GLY A 212 16.22 21.82 44.34
CA GLY A 212 17.69 21.80 44.31
C GLY A 212 18.31 21.68 42.91
N ASP A 213 18.55 20.44 42.47
CA ASP A 213 19.19 20.06 41.19
C ASP A 213 18.17 19.61 40.11
N GLY A 214 16.86 19.61 40.42
CA GLY A 214 15.78 19.16 39.52
C GLY A 214 14.65 20.17 39.33
N LEU A 215 13.89 19.96 38.26
CA LEU A 215 12.66 20.68 37.92
C LEU A 215 11.51 19.66 37.84
N SER A 216 10.54 19.76 38.74
CA SER A 216 9.30 18.99 38.68
C SER A 216 8.23 19.79 37.95
N LEU A 217 7.65 19.18 36.92
CA LEU A 217 6.51 19.68 36.18
C LEU A 217 5.26 18.95 36.66
N VAL A 218 4.45 19.62 37.46
CA VAL A 218 3.24 19.06 38.06
C VAL A 218 2.03 19.53 37.26
N PHE A 219 1.40 18.62 36.52
CA PHE A 219 0.16 18.88 35.80
C PHE A 219 -1.03 18.53 36.69
N THR A 220 -1.76 19.55 37.15
CA THR A 220 -2.94 19.38 38.01
C THR A 220 -4.19 19.33 37.13
N ALA A 221 -4.79 18.15 37.01
CA ALA A 221 -5.99 17.94 36.24
C ALA A 221 -7.25 17.95 37.12
N GLU A 222 -8.16 18.88 36.86
CA GLU A 222 -9.49 18.92 37.46
C GLU A 222 -10.51 18.49 36.41
N ARG A 223 -11.11 17.31 36.56
CA ARG A 223 -12.02 16.79 35.52
C ARG A 223 -13.41 17.45 35.55
N GLY A 224 -13.79 18.10 36.66
CA GLY A 224 -15.14 18.66 36.79
C GLY A 224 -16.25 17.61 36.70
N ARG A 225 -17.44 18.02 36.24
CA ARG A 225 -18.63 17.16 36.12
C ARG A 225 -18.66 16.40 34.81
N LEU A 226 -19.16 15.16 34.84
CA LEU A 226 -19.42 14.37 33.63
C LEU A 226 -20.77 14.79 33.03
N TYR A 227 -20.78 15.15 31.76
CA TYR A 227 -21.98 15.54 31.02
C TYR A 227 -22.37 14.45 30.01
N ARG A 228 -23.66 14.10 29.97
CA ARG A 228 -24.24 13.16 29.00
C ARG A 228 -25.40 13.77 28.25
N VAL A 229 -25.48 13.48 26.98
CA VAL A 229 -26.53 13.97 26.09
C VAL A 229 -27.81 13.17 26.35
N ASP A 230 -28.86 13.83 26.81
CA ASP A 230 -30.19 13.20 26.96
C ASP A 230 -30.84 13.02 25.58
N ARG A 231 -30.96 14.13 24.85
CA ARG A 231 -31.44 14.19 23.48
C ARG A 231 -30.91 15.43 22.77
N VAL A 232 -30.98 15.40 21.44
CA VAL A 232 -30.70 16.55 20.58
C VAL A 232 -32.02 17.04 19.98
N ALA A 233 -32.27 18.34 20.04
CA ALA A 233 -33.45 18.99 19.50
C ALA A 233 -33.07 20.08 18.49
N PHE A 234 -33.98 20.43 17.60
CA PHE A 234 -33.84 21.56 16.68
C PHE A 234 -34.84 22.65 17.06
N GLU A 235 -34.43 23.90 16.93
CA GLU A 235 -35.31 25.06 17.13
C GLU A 235 -35.12 26.04 15.98
N GLY A 236 -36.22 26.59 15.46
CA GLY A 236 -36.19 27.56 14.35
C GLY A 236 -36.15 26.94 12.94
N ASN A 237 -36.22 25.62 12.81
CA ASN A 237 -36.26 24.91 11.52
C ASN A 237 -37.67 24.85 10.90
N ALA A 238 -38.22 25.99 10.49
CA ALA A 238 -39.55 26.07 9.90
C ALA A 238 -39.61 25.50 8.47
N ALA A 239 -38.55 25.71 7.67
CA ALA A 239 -38.54 25.34 6.25
C ALA A 239 -38.01 23.93 5.96
N VAL A 240 -37.19 23.37 6.85
CA VAL A 240 -36.55 22.05 6.67
C VAL A 240 -36.99 21.08 7.78
N PRO A 241 -37.53 19.90 7.43
CA PRO A 241 -38.02 18.95 8.42
C PRO A 241 -36.87 18.31 9.21
N GLU A 242 -37.11 18.02 10.50
CA GLU A 242 -36.12 17.39 11.38
C GLU A 242 -35.62 16.03 10.85
N SER A 243 -36.44 15.30 10.10
CA SER A 243 -36.04 14.02 9.50
C SER A 243 -34.90 14.16 8.48
N GLU A 244 -34.71 15.34 7.90
CA GLU A 244 -33.61 15.65 6.99
C GLU A 244 -32.35 16.14 7.75
N LEU A 245 -32.53 16.79 8.90
CA LEU A 245 -31.45 17.32 9.72
C LEU A 245 -30.86 16.28 10.69
N ALA A 246 -31.68 15.38 11.23
CA ALA A 246 -31.25 14.38 12.22
C ALA A 246 -30.10 13.47 11.76
N PRO A 247 -30.05 13.00 10.49
CA PRO A 247 -28.91 12.20 10.00
C PRO A 247 -27.58 12.96 9.92
N LEU A 248 -27.59 14.29 9.99
CA LEU A 248 -26.38 15.14 9.96
C LEU A 248 -25.72 15.26 11.33
N LEU A 249 -26.43 14.89 12.40
CA LEU A 249 -25.91 14.94 13.76
C LEU A 249 -24.82 13.88 13.95
N THR A 250 -23.67 14.30 14.48
CA THR A 250 -22.61 13.38 14.91
C THR A 250 -22.79 12.93 16.35
N VAL A 251 -23.49 13.75 17.15
CA VAL A 251 -23.78 13.48 18.56
C VAL A 251 -24.98 12.53 18.69
N ALA A 252 -24.86 11.50 19.52
CA ALA A 252 -25.91 10.52 19.77
C ALA A 252 -26.57 10.70 21.15
N PRO A 253 -27.85 10.35 21.32
CA PRO A 253 -28.47 10.21 22.65
C PRO A 253 -27.68 9.24 23.56
N ASP A 254 -27.69 9.52 24.86
CA ASP A 254 -26.95 8.82 25.94
C ASP A 254 -25.41 8.79 25.82
N SER A 255 -24.83 9.47 24.82
CA SER A 255 -23.38 9.60 24.68
C SER A 255 -22.77 10.66 25.62
N PRO A 256 -21.46 10.59 25.93
CA PRO A 256 -20.76 11.70 26.58
C PRO A 256 -20.84 12.98 25.74
N LEU A 257 -21.02 14.13 26.37
CA LEU A 257 -21.08 15.41 25.66
C LEU A 257 -19.68 15.82 25.18
N VAL A 258 -19.46 15.81 23.87
CA VAL A 258 -18.25 16.35 23.24
C VAL A 258 -18.60 17.61 22.46
N MET A 259 -18.11 18.76 22.93
CA MET A 259 -18.44 20.08 22.35
C MET A 259 -18.12 20.18 20.86
N ARG A 260 -16.94 19.67 20.46
CA ARG A 260 -16.51 19.66 19.07
C ARG A 260 -17.47 18.89 18.16
N GLU A 261 -18.06 17.79 18.63
CA GLU A 261 -19.05 17.04 17.83
C GLU A 261 -20.35 17.83 17.66
N LEU A 262 -20.75 18.57 18.69
CA LEU A 262 -21.94 19.43 18.63
C LEU A 262 -21.73 20.62 17.67
N GLU A 263 -20.54 21.24 17.70
CA GLU A 263 -20.14 22.29 16.76
C GLU A 263 -20.09 21.77 15.31
N VAL A 264 -19.48 20.61 15.08
CA VAL A 264 -19.48 19.96 13.76
C VAL A 264 -20.91 19.67 13.28
N SER A 265 -21.80 19.22 14.18
CA SER A 265 -23.21 19.01 13.85
C SER A 265 -23.89 20.32 13.42
N ALA A 266 -23.65 21.42 14.14
CA ALA A 266 -24.17 22.75 13.79
C ALA A 266 -23.64 23.23 12.42
N ASP A 267 -22.35 23.05 12.14
CA ASP A 267 -21.74 23.40 10.86
C ASP A 267 -22.30 22.59 9.69
N LEU A 268 -22.52 21.29 9.88
CA LEU A 268 -23.13 20.41 8.87
C LEU A 268 -24.57 20.83 8.57
N VAL A 269 -25.34 21.20 9.60
CA VAL A 269 -26.70 21.75 9.44
C VAL A 269 -26.66 23.09 8.71
N ALA A 270 -25.77 24.01 9.11
CA ALA A 270 -25.60 25.31 8.43
C ALA A 270 -25.24 25.12 6.94
N GLU A 271 -24.35 24.19 6.63
CA GLU A 271 -23.96 23.87 5.26
C GLU A 271 -25.11 23.27 4.44
N HIS A 272 -25.93 22.43 5.07
CA HIS A 272 -27.15 21.90 4.44
C HIS A 272 -28.13 23.02 4.08
N TYR A 273 -28.41 23.93 5.02
CA TYR A 273 -29.23 25.13 4.76
C TYR A 273 -28.65 26.03 3.65
N ARG A 274 -27.33 26.29 3.69
CA ARG A 274 -26.65 27.07 2.63
C ARG A 274 -26.82 26.44 1.25
N ARG A 275 -26.81 25.11 1.15
CA ARG A 275 -27.05 24.39 -0.12
C ARG A 275 -28.48 24.55 -0.63
N LEU A 276 -29.45 24.68 0.27
CA LEU A 276 -30.86 24.93 -0.05
C LEU A 276 -31.14 26.40 -0.42
N GLY A 277 -30.16 27.30 -0.33
CA GLY A 277 -30.33 28.71 -0.73
C GLY A 277 -30.38 29.70 0.42
N TYR A 278 -30.33 29.23 1.67
CA TYR A 278 -30.36 30.10 2.87
C TYR A 278 -28.97 30.68 3.14
N ALA A 279 -28.55 31.66 2.32
CA ALA A 279 -27.23 32.27 2.42
C ALA A 279 -26.93 32.95 3.77
N PRO A 280 -27.85 33.68 4.42
CA PRO A 280 -27.59 34.34 5.70
C PRO A 280 -27.88 33.45 6.93
N VAL A 281 -28.06 32.13 6.75
CA VAL A 281 -28.39 31.22 7.85
C VAL A 281 -27.36 31.31 8.98
N ARG A 282 -27.85 31.30 10.22
CA ARG A 282 -27.03 31.15 11.43
C ARG A 282 -27.50 29.94 12.20
N VAL A 283 -26.55 29.11 12.62
CA VAL A 283 -26.81 27.91 13.40
C VAL A 283 -25.90 27.95 14.61
N GLU A 284 -26.48 27.91 15.80
CA GLU A 284 -25.76 27.99 17.06
C GLU A 284 -26.19 26.82 17.97
N PRO A 285 -25.23 26.04 18.51
CA PRO A 285 -25.56 25.01 19.49
C PRO A 285 -25.79 25.64 20.87
N LEU A 286 -26.92 25.32 21.49
CA LEU A 286 -27.30 25.72 22.84
C LEU A 286 -27.36 24.48 23.74
N ILE A 287 -26.90 24.61 24.98
CA ILE A 287 -26.88 23.51 25.95
C ILE A 287 -27.71 23.92 27.16
N THR A 288 -28.69 23.09 27.52
CA THR A 288 -29.52 23.27 28.71
C THR A 288 -29.31 22.09 29.66
N GLU A 289 -28.81 22.35 30.87
CA GLU A 289 -28.70 21.34 31.91
C GLU A 289 -30.09 20.97 32.44
N LEU A 290 -30.41 19.68 32.47
CA LEU A 290 -31.70 19.19 32.96
C LEU A 290 -31.64 18.98 34.47
N ALA A 291 -32.62 19.53 35.20
CA ALA A 291 -32.69 19.36 36.64
C ALA A 291 -32.84 17.88 37.02
N PRO A 292 -32.15 17.39 38.07
CA PRO A 292 -32.27 16.00 38.48
C PRO A 292 -33.71 15.71 38.93
N ALA A 293 -34.37 14.78 38.24
CA ALA A 293 -35.73 14.37 38.52
C ALA A 293 -35.79 13.49 39.79
N GLY A 294 -35.63 14.09 40.98
CA GLY A 294 -35.97 13.50 42.28
C GLY A 294 -35.29 12.17 42.67
N ALA A 295 -34.37 11.64 41.88
CA ALA A 295 -33.63 10.40 42.12
C ALA A 295 -32.27 10.70 42.80
N PRO A 296 -31.69 9.76 43.57
CA PRO A 296 -30.37 9.95 44.17
C PRO A 296 -29.36 10.32 43.08
N ALA A 297 -28.49 11.29 43.39
CA ALA A 297 -27.58 11.96 42.46
C ALA A 297 -26.96 10.98 41.43
N GLU A 298 -27.44 11.02 40.18
CA GLU A 298 -26.74 10.38 39.07
C GLU A 298 -25.34 11.00 38.98
N PRO A 299 -24.28 10.19 38.76
CA PRO A 299 -22.91 10.71 38.68
C PRO A 299 -22.64 11.58 37.44
N ALA A 300 -23.58 11.65 36.49
CA ALA A 300 -23.50 12.46 35.27
C ALA A 300 -24.66 13.44 35.17
N VAL A 301 -24.38 14.68 34.77
CA VAL A 301 -25.39 15.71 34.47
C VAL A 301 -25.94 15.46 33.07
N ARG A 302 -27.26 15.28 32.98
CA ARG A 302 -27.94 15.14 31.68
C ARG A 302 -28.21 16.51 31.06
N VAL A 303 -27.92 16.64 29.77
CA VAL A 303 -28.11 17.89 29.02
C VAL A 303 -29.02 17.70 27.81
N LEU A 304 -29.85 18.71 27.56
CA LEU A 304 -30.54 18.91 26.29
C LEU A 304 -29.64 19.76 25.39
N CYS A 305 -29.27 19.21 24.23
CA CYS A 305 -28.54 19.94 23.21
C CYS A 305 -29.53 20.45 22.16
N THR A 306 -29.67 21.76 22.02
CA THR A 306 -30.57 22.39 21.04
C THR A 306 -29.74 23.04 19.94
N ILE A 307 -29.97 22.64 18.69
CA ILE A 307 -29.42 23.32 17.51
C ILE A 307 -30.39 24.45 17.15
N ALA A 308 -30.05 25.68 17.55
CA ALA A 308 -30.86 26.86 17.28
C ALA A 308 -30.53 27.42 15.89
N ILE A 309 -31.54 27.55 15.05
CA ILE A 309 -31.41 27.90 13.63
C ILE A 309 -32.15 29.20 13.36
N VAL A 310 -31.45 30.18 12.79
CA VAL A 310 -32.04 31.38 12.20
C VAL A 310 -31.88 31.25 10.69
N GLU A 311 -32.94 30.78 10.02
CA GLU A 311 -32.90 30.39 8.58
C GLU A 311 -32.58 31.57 7.65
N GLY A 312 -33.27 32.71 7.85
CA GLY A 312 -33.21 33.84 6.93
C GLY A 312 -33.97 33.59 5.61
N PRO A 313 -33.96 34.54 4.66
CA PRO A 313 -34.59 34.35 3.35
C PRO A 313 -33.85 33.33 2.48
N GLN A 314 -34.62 32.54 1.72
CA GLN A 314 -34.07 31.63 0.70
C GLN A 314 -33.75 32.41 -0.58
N ALA A 315 -32.48 32.44 -0.95
CA ALA A 315 -32.00 33.08 -2.18
C ALA A 315 -32.05 32.11 -3.37
N THR A 316 -32.61 32.57 -4.49
CA THR A 316 -32.63 31.84 -5.76
C THR A 316 -31.89 32.59 -6.85
N VAL A 317 -31.26 31.87 -7.77
CA VAL A 317 -30.52 32.46 -8.89
C VAL A 317 -31.53 33.00 -9.91
N ARG A 318 -31.59 34.33 -10.05
CA ARG A 318 -32.51 35.02 -10.98
C ARG A 318 -31.95 35.09 -12.39
N SER A 319 -30.66 35.40 -12.52
CA SER A 319 -29.98 35.45 -13.81
C SER A 319 -28.51 35.03 -13.69
N VAL A 320 -27.98 34.50 -14.79
CA VAL A 320 -26.55 34.20 -14.97
C VAL A 320 -26.09 34.91 -16.23
N ILE A 321 -25.19 35.88 -16.08
CA ILE A 321 -24.68 36.70 -17.17
C ILE A 321 -23.18 36.44 -17.28
N VAL A 322 -22.70 36.20 -18.50
CA VAL A 322 -21.27 36.00 -18.79
C VAL A 322 -20.82 37.11 -19.73
N GLU A 323 -19.86 37.92 -19.29
CA GLU A 323 -19.22 38.97 -20.09
C GLU A 323 -17.78 38.57 -20.43
N GLY A 324 -17.32 38.97 -21.62
CA GLY A 324 -15.93 38.75 -22.05
C GLY A 324 -15.62 37.35 -22.58
N SER A 325 -16.63 36.58 -22.98
CA SER A 325 -16.49 35.24 -23.57
C SER A 325 -16.45 35.28 -25.11
N ALA A 326 -15.27 35.57 -25.68
CA ALA A 326 -15.06 35.57 -27.14
C ALA A 326 -14.65 34.19 -27.67
N PHE A 327 -13.98 33.38 -26.85
CA PHE A 327 -13.59 32.00 -27.17
C PHE A 327 -14.78 31.05 -27.30
N ARG A 328 -15.75 31.15 -26.39
CA ARG A 328 -16.94 30.28 -26.28
C ARG A 328 -18.18 31.11 -26.08
N SER A 329 -19.33 30.63 -26.54
CA SER A 329 -20.57 31.37 -26.32
C SER A 329 -20.95 31.36 -24.83
N SER A 330 -21.64 32.42 -24.37
CA SER A 330 -22.12 32.49 -23.00
C SER A 330 -23.03 31.30 -22.65
N GLU A 331 -23.85 30.84 -23.60
CA GLU A 331 -24.73 29.68 -23.43
C GLU A 331 -23.95 28.37 -23.22
N GLU A 332 -22.86 28.15 -23.96
CA GLU A 332 -21.99 26.99 -23.79
C GLU A 332 -21.33 26.99 -22.41
N LEU A 333 -20.85 28.15 -21.95
CA LEU A 333 -20.23 28.28 -20.63
C LEU A 333 -21.25 28.03 -19.51
N ILE A 334 -22.44 28.62 -19.61
CA ILE A 334 -23.53 28.42 -18.64
C ILE A 334 -23.95 26.94 -18.60
N ALA A 335 -23.95 26.22 -19.72
CA ALA A 335 -24.29 24.80 -19.76
C ALA A 335 -23.31 23.91 -18.96
N THR A 336 -22.07 24.36 -18.75
CA THR A 336 -21.06 23.65 -17.93
C THR A 336 -21.17 23.97 -16.43
N MET A 337 -21.92 25.01 -16.06
CA MET A 337 -22.14 25.43 -14.68
C MET A 337 -23.23 24.60 -13.99
N GLY A 338 -23.13 24.48 -12.67
CA GLY A 338 -24.17 23.87 -11.84
C GLY A 338 -25.21 24.89 -11.38
N SER A 339 -24.84 26.16 -11.23
CA SER A 339 -25.77 27.26 -10.93
C SER A 339 -26.65 27.54 -12.15
N ARG A 340 -27.95 27.28 -12.03
CA ARG A 340 -28.95 27.51 -13.09
C ARG A 340 -29.96 28.58 -12.67
N VAL A 341 -30.54 29.26 -13.64
CA VAL A 341 -31.68 30.15 -13.38
C VAL A 341 -32.81 29.35 -12.72
N GLY A 342 -33.31 29.87 -11.59
CA GLY A 342 -34.33 29.25 -10.74
C GLY A 342 -33.79 28.26 -9.70
N SER A 343 -32.50 27.93 -9.70
CA SER A 343 -31.90 27.07 -8.66
C SER A 343 -31.59 27.86 -7.38
N ALA A 344 -31.44 27.15 -6.26
CA ALA A 344 -31.01 27.74 -5.00
C ALA A 344 -29.58 28.28 -5.11
N TYR A 345 -29.32 29.46 -4.52
CA TYR A 345 -27.97 30.02 -4.49
C TYR A 345 -27.09 29.27 -3.51
N PHE A 346 -25.95 28.76 -3.97
CA PHE A 346 -24.95 28.14 -3.10
C PHE A 346 -23.55 28.66 -3.44
N ALA A 347 -22.95 29.42 -2.53
CA ALA A 347 -21.67 30.11 -2.76
C ALA A 347 -20.53 29.18 -3.19
N ARG A 348 -20.48 27.95 -2.64
CA ARG A 348 -19.48 26.95 -3.05
C ARG A 348 -19.68 26.47 -4.48
N GLU A 349 -20.93 26.31 -4.94
CA GLU A 349 -21.22 25.95 -6.33
C GLU A 349 -20.82 27.07 -7.29
N VAL A 350 -21.08 28.33 -6.92
CA VAL A 350 -20.67 29.51 -7.71
C VAL A 350 -19.15 29.61 -7.83
N ALA A 351 -18.42 29.32 -6.75
CA ALA A 351 -16.96 29.23 -6.80
C ALA A 351 -16.49 28.06 -7.69
N ALA A 352 -17.14 26.89 -7.61
CA ALA A 352 -16.85 25.74 -8.45
C ALA A 352 -17.17 25.98 -9.93
N ASP A 353 -18.20 26.77 -10.24
CA ASP A 353 -18.56 27.22 -11.58
C ASP A 353 -17.49 28.14 -12.17
N ARG A 354 -17.04 29.14 -11.40
CA ARG A 354 -15.90 29.99 -11.76
C ARG A 354 -14.67 29.14 -12.10
N ASP A 355 -14.35 28.17 -11.25
CA ASP A 355 -13.17 27.32 -11.41
C ASP A 355 -13.30 26.37 -12.60
N ARG A 356 -14.49 25.83 -12.87
CA ARG A 356 -14.79 25.05 -14.08
C ARG A 356 -14.57 25.86 -15.35
N VAL A 357 -15.12 27.08 -15.40
CA VAL A 357 -14.93 27.98 -16.54
C VAL A 357 -13.45 28.33 -16.69
N HIS A 358 -12.77 28.72 -15.61
CA HIS A 358 -11.34 29.04 -15.64
C HIS A 358 -10.51 27.85 -16.16
N ALA A 359 -10.79 26.63 -15.70
CA ALA A 359 -10.12 25.43 -16.17
C ALA A 359 -10.34 25.16 -17.67
N LEU A 360 -11.55 25.40 -18.20
CA LEU A 360 -11.83 25.30 -19.64
C LEU A 360 -10.96 26.26 -20.47
N TYR A 361 -10.78 27.49 -19.99
CA TYR A 361 -9.92 28.48 -20.64
C TYR A 361 -8.44 28.09 -20.59
N LEU A 362 -7.95 27.65 -19.43
CA LEU A 362 -6.57 27.15 -19.29
C LEU A 362 -6.31 25.94 -20.19
N ASP A 363 -7.28 25.03 -20.32
CA ASP A 363 -7.17 23.86 -21.20
C ASP A 363 -7.23 24.23 -22.68
N ALA A 364 -7.92 25.31 -23.03
CA ALA A 364 -7.93 25.88 -24.37
C ALA A 364 -6.70 26.73 -24.70
N GLY A 365 -5.70 26.80 -23.81
CA GLY A 365 -4.44 27.53 -24.04
C GLY A 365 -4.47 29.01 -23.63
N TYR A 366 -5.51 29.47 -22.93
CA TYR A 366 -5.56 30.83 -22.38
C TYR A 366 -4.92 30.86 -20.98
N ASP A 367 -3.59 30.71 -20.92
CA ASP A 367 -2.79 30.63 -19.68
C ASP A 367 -2.88 31.87 -18.76
N ARG A 368 -3.41 32.98 -19.29
CA ARG A 368 -3.59 34.26 -18.59
C ARG A 368 -5.06 34.63 -18.38
N ALA A 369 -5.98 33.70 -18.61
CA ALA A 369 -7.40 33.95 -18.40
C ALA A 369 -7.66 34.28 -16.93
N VAL A 370 -8.52 35.28 -16.68
CA VAL A 370 -9.01 35.61 -15.35
C VAL A 370 -10.52 35.53 -15.38
N VAL A 371 -11.10 34.74 -14.48
CA VAL A 371 -12.55 34.60 -14.32
C VAL A 371 -12.93 35.15 -12.95
N ALA A 372 -13.68 36.25 -12.93
CA ALA A 372 -14.23 36.83 -11.72
C ALA A 372 -15.75 36.59 -11.68
N VAL A 373 -16.30 36.43 -10.47
CA VAL A 373 -17.75 36.31 -10.27
C VAL A 373 -18.20 37.32 -9.22
N GLU A 374 -19.23 38.09 -9.55
CA GLU A 374 -19.87 39.08 -8.68
C GLU A 374 -21.32 38.65 -8.41
N PRO A 375 -21.65 38.09 -7.24
CA PRO A 375 -23.04 37.85 -6.85
C PRO A 375 -23.69 39.16 -6.41
N ARG A 376 -24.83 39.52 -7.03
CA ARG A 376 -25.61 40.71 -6.69
C ARG A 376 -26.97 40.31 -6.14
N PHE A 377 -27.15 40.47 -4.84
CA PHE A 377 -28.44 40.21 -4.19
C PHE A 377 -29.39 41.39 -4.37
N ASP A 378 -30.69 41.09 -4.41
CA ASP A 378 -31.71 42.12 -4.25
C ASP A 378 -31.86 42.57 -2.79
N ASP A 379 -32.60 43.66 -2.57
CA ASP A 379 -32.79 44.24 -1.24
C ASP A 379 -33.44 43.27 -0.24
N SER A 380 -34.22 42.30 -0.72
CA SER A 380 -34.87 41.25 0.08
C SER A 380 -33.99 40.01 0.33
N LEU A 381 -32.81 39.92 -0.29
CA LEU A 381 -31.91 38.75 -0.25
C LEU A 381 -32.56 37.44 -0.72
N THR A 382 -33.64 37.51 -1.50
CA THR A 382 -34.39 36.35 -2.00
C THR A 382 -34.01 35.99 -3.43
N ALA A 383 -33.34 36.90 -4.14
CA ALA A 383 -32.85 36.65 -5.48
C ALA A 383 -31.43 37.18 -5.68
N VAL A 384 -30.65 36.44 -6.45
CA VAL A 384 -29.27 36.79 -6.79
C VAL A 384 -29.04 36.77 -8.30
N ASP A 385 -28.42 37.82 -8.80
CA ASP A 385 -27.93 37.91 -10.18
C ASP A 385 -26.42 37.61 -10.18
N LEU A 386 -26.01 36.58 -10.93
CA LEU A 386 -24.62 36.14 -10.99
C LEU A 386 -23.96 36.72 -12.26
N LEU A 387 -23.01 37.64 -12.07
CA LEU A 387 -22.23 38.22 -13.16
C LEU A 387 -20.82 37.62 -13.21
N TYR A 388 -20.53 36.84 -14.24
CA TYR A 388 -19.20 36.34 -14.54
C TYR A 388 -18.50 37.27 -15.52
N ARG A 389 -17.35 37.82 -15.12
CA ARG A 389 -16.48 38.64 -15.97
C ARG A 389 -15.24 37.84 -16.34
N ILE A 390 -15.03 37.64 -17.64
CA ILE A 390 -13.90 36.88 -18.18
C ILE A 390 -12.95 37.83 -18.90
N ALA A 391 -11.68 37.80 -18.52
CA ALA A 391 -10.60 38.43 -19.27
C ALA A 391 -9.71 37.32 -19.83
N GLU A 392 -9.93 36.95 -21.10
CA GLU A 392 -9.34 35.73 -21.70
C GLU A 392 -7.81 35.84 -21.89
N GLY A 393 -7.31 37.02 -22.30
CA GLY A 393 -5.92 37.18 -22.71
C GLY A 393 -5.61 36.53 -24.08
N PRO A 394 -4.34 36.52 -24.51
CA PRO A 394 -3.94 35.85 -25.75
C PRO A 394 -3.95 34.33 -25.59
N GLN A 395 -4.34 33.62 -26.65
CA GLN A 395 -4.21 32.16 -26.69
C GLN A 395 -2.74 31.78 -26.95
N THR A 396 -2.21 30.88 -26.12
CA THR A 396 -0.87 30.34 -26.23
C THR A 396 -0.88 29.02 -27.01
N LEU A 397 -0.13 28.95 -28.11
CA LEU A 397 0.05 27.75 -28.93
C LEU A 397 1.40 27.10 -28.65
N ILE A 398 1.45 25.78 -28.84
CA ILE A 398 2.69 25.01 -28.79
C ILE A 398 3.46 25.24 -30.10
N GLU A 399 4.68 25.76 -30.01
CA GLU A 399 5.52 25.99 -31.18
C GLU A 399 6.34 24.76 -31.53
N HIS A 400 7.19 24.30 -30.60
CA HIS A 400 7.93 23.04 -30.74
C HIS A 400 7.82 22.18 -29.48
N ILE A 401 7.92 20.86 -29.67
CA ILE A 401 8.07 19.91 -28.58
C ILE A 401 9.47 19.29 -28.63
N LEU A 402 10.27 19.61 -27.62
CA LEU A 402 11.63 19.11 -27.47
C LEU A 402 11.66 18.01 -26.39
N ILE A 403 12.31 16.91 -26.68
CA ILE A 403 12.48 15.79 -25.74
C ILE A 403 13.97 15.71 -25.39
N THR A 404 14.28 15.69 -24.10
CA THR A 404 15.66 15.67 -23.61
C THR A 404 15.82 14.79 -22.38
N GLY A 405 17.05 14.35 -22.11
CA GLY A 405 17.39 13.45 -21.00
C GLY A 405 17.15 11.97 -21.28
N ASN A 406 16.62 11.62 -22.46
CA ASN A 406 16.63 10.25 -22.96
C ASN A 406 18.02 9.92 -23.54
N GLU A 407 18.71 8.98 -22.91
CA GLU A 407 20.04 8.51 -23.32
C GLU A 407 19.96 7.23 -24.15
N THR A 408 19.13 6.28 -23.71
CA THR A 408 19.01 4.96 -24.34
C THR A 408 17.62 4.72 -24.94
N ILE A 409 16.60 5.42 -24.46
CA ILE A 409 15.24 5.35 -24.97
C ILE A 409 15.13 6.23 -26.22
N GLY A 410 14.59 5.70 -27.31
CA GLY A 410 14.40 6.47 -28.53
C GLY A 410 13.36 7.58 -28.36
N SER A 411 13.66 8.79 -28.87
CA SER A 411 12.74 9.94 -28.81
C SER A 411 11.39 9.66 -29.47
N ASP A 412 11.34 8.83 -30.52
CA ASP A 412 10.09 8.40 -31.15
C ASP A 412 9.18 7.60 -30.20
N SER A 413 9.78 6.80 -29.31
CA SER A 413 9.03 6.06 -28.29
C SER A 413 8.39 6.99 -27.27
N ILE A 414 9.03 8.12 -26.96
CA ILE A 414 8.47 9.15 -26.08
C ILE A 414 7.42 9.97 -26.83
N ARG A 415 7.72 10.38 -28.07
CA ARG A 415 6.84 11.21 -28.91
C ARG A 415 5.48 10.55 -29.15
N ARG A 416 5.44 9.22 -29.37
CA ARG A 416 4.19 8.44 -29.51
C ARG A 416 3.29 8.43 -28.27
N GLU A 417 3.83 8.81 -27.12
CA GLU A 417 3.13 8.76 -25.83
C GLU A 417 2.69 10.16 -25.37
N LEU A 418 3.10 11.20 -26.09
CA LEU A 418 2.64 12.56 -25.83
C LEU A 418 1.19 12.70 -26.27
N ALA A 419 0.37 13.36 -25.45
CA ALA A 419 -0.93 13.89 -25.86
C ALA A 419 -0.81 15.32 -26.42
N LEU A 420 0.41 15.87 -26.42
CA LEU A 420 0.73 17.19 -26.93
C LEU A 420 1.16 17.08 -28.40
N GLU A 421 0.65 17.98 -29.24
CA GLU A 421 1.01 18.13 -30.65
C GLU A 421 1.54 19.54 -30.93
N GLU A 422 2.43 19.68 -31.90
CA GLU A 422 2.94 20.97 -32.33
C GLU A 422 1.84 21.75 -33.07
N GLY A 423 1.66 23.04 -32.77
CA GLY A 423 0.65 23.93 -33.36
C GLY A 423 -0.71 23.97 -32.65
N GLN A 424 -0.99 23.07 -31.71
CA GLN A 424 -2.24 23.09 -30.95
C GLN A 424 -2.16 24.05 -29.74
N PRO A 425 -3.30 24.41 -29.10
CA PRO A 425 -3.29 25.19 -27.88
C PRO A 425 -2.61 24.47 -26.71
N LEU A 426 -1.88 25.21 -25.89
CA LEU A 426 -1.18 24.67 -24.72
C LEU A 426 -2.16 24.43 -23.56
N GLY A 427 -2.83 23.28 -23.57
CA GLY A 427 -3.79 22.89 -22.54
C GLY A 427 -3.19 22.13 -21.35
N LEU A 428 -3.77 22.33 -20.16
CA LEU A 428 -3.36 21.61 -18.94
C LEU A 428 -3.72 20.12 -18.98
N ALA A 429 -4.87 19.74 -19.55
CA ALA A 429 -5.27 18.34 -19.61
C ALA A 429 -4.36 17.51 -20.54
N PRO A 430 -3.99 17.97 -21.75
CA PRO A 430 -2.96 17.31 -22.56
C PRO A 430 -1.59 17.19 -21.87
N VAL A 431 -1.17 18.19 -21.09
CA VAL A 431 0.09 18.13 -20.31
C VAL A 431 -0.01 17.06 -19.21
N ALA A 432 -1.10 17.05 -18.44
CA ALA A 432 -1.33 16.07 -17.40
C ALA A 432 -1.44 14.64 -17.97
N GLU A 433 -2.14 14.49 -19.09
CA GLU A 433 -2.28 13.21 -19.81
C GLU A 433 -0.95 12.71 -20.35
N THR A 434 -0.13 13.59 -20.92
CA THR A 434 1.24 13.28 -21.35
C THR A 434 2.06 12.75 -20.17
N ARG A 435 2.03 13.44 -19.03
CA ARG A 435 2.74 13.01 -17.82
C ARG A 435 2.24 11.65 -17.33
N ARG A 436 0.92 11.43 -17.32
CA ARG A 436 0.30 10.16 -16.94
C ARG A 436 0.75 9.01 -17.84
N ARG A 437 0.67 9.19 -19.17
CA ARG A 437 1.11 8.19 -20.16
C ARG A 437 2.58 7.85 -20.00
N LEU A 438 3.45 8.84 -19.90
CA LEU A 438 4.90 8.63 -19.73
C LEU A 438 5.24 7.94 -18.41
N ASN A 439 4.58 8.30 -17.30
CA ASN A 439 4.74 7.61 -16.02
C ASN A 439 4.28 6.15 -16.11
N ALA A 440 3.17 5.88 -16.78
CA ALA A 440 2.62 4.53 -16.94
C ALA A 440 3.55 3.56 -17.69
N LEU A 441 4.48 4.07 -18.52
CA LEU A 441 5.49 3.24 -19.18
C LEU A 441 6.49 2.62 -18.18
N GLY A 442 6.66 3.24 -17.00
CA GLY A 442 7.66 2.82 -16.02
C GLY A 442 9.10 2.88 -16.53
N LEU A 443 9.37 3.62 -17.61
CA LEU A 443 10.72 3.76 -18.20
C LEU A 443 11.51 4.92 -17.62
N PHE A 444 10.84 5.84 -16.92
CA PHE A 444 11.44 7.07 -16.41
C PHE A 444 11.26 7.13 -14.89
N ARG A 445 12.30 7.61 -14.18
CA ARG A 445 12.24 7.88 -12.74
C ARG A 445 11.77 9.30 -12.43
N ARG A 446 11.93 10.21 -13.39
CA ARG A 446 11.46 11.60 -13.30
C ARG A 446 11.02 12.07 -14.68
N ILE A 447 9.88 12.76 -14.73
CA ILE A 447 9.36 13.42 -15.92
C ILE A 447 9.03 14.85 -15.52
N ASP A 448 9.66 15.80 -16.20
CA ASP A 448 9.47 17.22 -16.00
C ASP A 448 9.09 17.85 -17.34
N ILE A 449 8.00 18.61 -17.37
CA ILE A 449 7.49 19.24 -18.58
C ILE A 449 7.62 20.74 -18.33
N ARG A 450 8.52 21.37 -19.06
CA ARG A 450 8.85 22.79 -18.91
C ARG A 450 8.37 23.56 -20.11
N GLU A 451 7.98 24.81 -19.87
CA GLU A 451 7.54 25.73 -20.89
C GLU A 451 8.56 26.86 -21.02
N PHE A 452 8.98 27.16 -22.25
CA PHE A 452 9.88 28.26 -22.55
C PHE A 452 9.20 29.24 -23.51
N SER A 453 9.43 30.53 -23.28
CA SER A 453 9.00 31.59 -24.19
C SER A 453 10.24 32.29 -24.76
N HIS A 454 10.24 32.51 -26.07
CA HIS A 454 11.27 33.25 -26.79
C HIS A 454 10.88 34.73 -27.00
N GLY A 455 10.19 35.33 -26.03
CA GLY A 455 9.75 36.74 -26.07
C GLY A 455 8.43 36.97 -26.79
N ARG A 456 7.86 35.94 -27.44
CA ARG A 456 6.49 35.95 -27.98
C ARG A 456 5.48 35.59 -26.89
N ARG A 457 4.33 36.28 -26.90
CA ARG A 457 3.26 36.12 -25.90
C ARG A 457 2.20 35.08 -26.28
N ASP A 458 2.19 34.65 -27.54
CA ASP A 458 1.21 33.76 -28.17
C ASP A 458 1.76 32.34 -28.46
N ARG A 459 3.04 32.11 -28.18
CA ARG A 459 3.74 30.84 -28.48
C ARG A 459 4.71 30.45 -27.40
N ARG A 460 4.75 29.15 -27.11
CA ARG A 460 5.70 28.53 -26.17
C ARG A 460 6.25 27.23 -26.72
N ASP A 461 7.52 26.98 -26.41
CA ASP A 461 8.13 25.68 -26.63
C ASP A 461 7.94 24.82 -25.38
N VAL A 462 7.57 23.57 -25.59
CA VAL A 462 7.41 22.58 -24.53
C VAL A 462 8.61 21.65 -24.53
N VAL A 463 9.33 21.60 -23.42
CA VAL A 463 10.49 20.73 -23.23
C VAL A 463 10.12 19.62 -22.25
N VAL A 464 10.00 18.41 -22.76
CA VAL A 464 9.81 17.18 -21.99
C VAL A 464 11.18 16.67 -21.58
N VAL A 465 11.57 16.97 -20.34
CA VAL A 465 12.79 16.48 -19.70
C VAL A 465 12.47 15.17 -19.01
N VAL A 466 13.08 14.08 -19.47
CA VAL A 466 12.94 12.76 -18.85
C VAL A 466 14.25 12.34 -18.20
N GLU A 467 14.14 11.58 -17.14
CA GLU A 467 15.28 10.92 -16.51
C GLU A 467 15.02 9.41 -16.54
N GLU A 468 15.83 8.66 -17.27
CA GLU A 468 15.60 7.23 -17.46
C GLU A 468 15.73 6.47 -16.13
N ALA A 469 14.81 5.54 -15.91
CA ALA A 469 14.88 4.60 -14.80
C ALA A 469 15.96 3.54 -15.07
N ALA A 470 16.50 2.93 -14.02
CA ALA A 470 17.45 1.85 -14.16
C ALA A 470 16.88 0.71 -15.03
N ALA A 471 17.58 0.42 -16.14
CA ALA A 471 17.13 -0.56 -17.12
C ALA A 471 16.99 -1.97 -16.52
N THR A 472 17.87 -2.32 -15.59
CA THR A 472 17.84 -3.62 -14.88
C THR A 472 17.13 -3.49 -13.54
N ARG A 473 16.20 -4.38 -13.26
CA ARG A 473 15.50 -4.52 -11.98
C ARG A 473 15.87 -5.87 -11.37
N LEU A 474 16.20 -5.86 -10.09
CA LEU A 474 16.36 -7.07 -9.29
C LEU A 474 15.30 -7.01 -8.17
N ALA A 475 14.51 -8.06 -8.04
CA ALA A 475 13.61 -8.27 -6.91
C ALA A 475 13.89 -9.65 -6.30
N TYR A 476 13.73 -9.76 -5.00
CA TYR A 476 13.87 -11.00 -4.28
C TYR A 476 12.94 -10.96 -3.07
N GLY A 477 12.55 -12.13 -2.58
CA GLY A 477 11.71 -12.23 -1.40
C GLY A 477 11.61 -13.67 -0.94
N GLY A 478 10.96 -13.86 0.21
CA GLY A 478 10.76 -15.16 0.79
C GLY A 478 9.56 -15.19 1.71
N GLY A 479 9.20 -16.38 2.12
CA GLY A 479 8.09 -16.66 3.02
C GLY A 479 8.07 -18.13 3.39
N PHE A 480 7.02 -18.56 4.06
CA PHE A 480 6.80 -19.99 4.29
C PHE A 480 5.32 -20.29 4.32
N GLU A 481 5.02 -21.56 4.09
CA GLU A 481 3.70 -22.14 4.21
C GLU A 481 3.76 -23.27 5.23
N VAL A 482 2.82 -23.29 6.17
CA VAL A 482 2.51 -24.48 6.96
C VAL A 482 1.13 -24.96 6.52
N SER A 483 1.05 -26.16 5.96
CA SER A 483 -0.22 -26.73 5.51
C SER A 483 -0.30 -28.21 5.81
N GLN A 484 -1.53 -28.71 5.96
CA GLN A 484 -1.75 -30.15 5.99
C GLN A 484 -1.80 -30.71 4.57
N ARG A 485 -0.98 -31.73 4.30
CA ARG A 485 -0.93 -32.46 3.03
C ARG A 485 -1.07 -33.96 3.30
N LEU A 486 -1.46 -34.71 2.27
CA LEU A 486 -1.54 -36.17 2.36
C LEU A 486 -0.18 -36.80 2.05
N ARG A 487 0.22 -37.78 2.85
CA ARG A 487 1.41 -38.61 2.64
C ARG A 487 1.05 -40.08 2.76
N ARG A 488 1.79 -40.94 2.06
CA ARG A 488 1.61 -42.39 2.16
C ARG A 488 2.25 -42.87 3.46
N GLU A 489 1.48 -43.60 4.27
CA GLU A 489 2.00 -44.32 5.43
C GLU A 489 1.74 -45.81 5.23
N THR A 490 2.80 -46.61 5.35
CA THR A 490 2.75 -48.06 5.17
C THR A 490 3.11 -48.75 6.49
N ASP A 491 2.15 -49.48 7.05
CA ASP A 491 2.34 -50.38 8.19
C ASP A 491 2.42 -51.82 7.70
N ALA A 492 3.65 -52.32 7.56
CA ALA A 492 3.93 -53.69 7.14
C ALA A 492 3.40 -54.75 8.13
N GLY A 493 3.22 -54.39 9.41
CA GLY A 493 2.69 -55.28 10.44
C GLY A 493 1.16 -55.45 10.36
N ARG A 494 0.45 -54.46 9.81
CA ARG A 494 -1.01 -54.50 9.58
C ARG A 494 -1.39 -54.73 8.11
N GLY A 495 -0.42 -54.71 7.19
CA GLY A 495 -0.66 -54.82 5.75
C GLY A 495 -1.43 -53.62 5.19
N VAL A 496 -1.27 -52.43 5.79
CA VAL A 496 -2.00 -51.22 5.43
C VAL A 496 -1.05 -50.25 4.75
N SER A 497 -1.44 -49.71 3.61
CA SER A 497 -0.82 -48.54 3.00
C SER A 497 -1.93 -47.56 2.65
N GLN A 498 -1.91 -46.35 3.22
CA GLN A 498 -2.97 -45.38 2.99
C GLN A 498 -2.48 -43.93 3.12
N ALA A 499 -3.32 -42.99 2.68
CA ALA A 499 -3.07 -41.56 2.76
C ALA A 499 -3.39 -41.03 4.17
N VAL A 500 -2.37 -40.47 4.82
CA VAL A 500 -2.49 -39.81 6.13
C VAL A 500 -2.23 -38.31 6.02
N GLU A 501 -2.97 -37.52 6.79
CA GLU A 501 -2.78 -36.07 6.86
C GLU A 501 -1.56 -35.72 7.73
N GLN A 502 -0.54 -35.09 7.14
CA GLN A 502 0.67 -34.64 7.82
C GLN A 502 0.81 -33.11 7.70
N LEU A 503 1.19 -32.46 8.81
CA LEU A 503 1.51 -31.03 8.82
C LEU A 503 2.90 -30.82 8.24
N GLU A 504 3.02 -29.92 7.27
CA GLU A 504 4.28 -29.65 6.58
C GLU A 504 4.64 -28.19 6.62
N PHE A 505 5.90 -27.91 6.99
CA PHE A 505 6.52 -26.60 6.84
C PHE A 505 7.32 -26.55 5.53
N ALA A 506 7.08 -25.49 4.75
CA ALA A 506 7.72 -25.30 3.46
C ALA A 506 8.19 -23.84 3.31
N PRO A 507 9.48 -23.56 3.54
CA PRO A 507 10.03 -22.25 3.23
C PRO A 507 10.12 -22.07 1.72
N ARG A 508 9.90 -20.83 1.27
CA ARG A 508 9.85 -20.43 -0.12
C ARG A 508 10.69 -19.19 -0.34
N GLY A 509 11.39 -19.14 -1.47
CA GLY A 509 12.14 -17.97 -1.91
C GLY A 509 11.92 -17.71 -3.39
N PHE A 510 12.00 -16.44 -3.79
CA PHE A 510 12.01 -16.06 -5.20
C PHE A 510 13.09 -15.02 -5.48
N VAL A 511 13.55 -15.04 -6.73
CA VAL A 511 14.39 -14.00 -7.33
C VAL A 511 13.82 -13.68 -8.70
N GLN A 512 13.72 -12.40 -9.01
CA GLN A 512 13.34 -11.89 -10.32
C GLN A 512 14.41 -10.92 -10.81
N ILE A 513 14.89 -11.16 -12.02
CA ILE A 513 15.77 -10.23 -12.73
C ILE A 513 15.09 -9.83 -14.03
N GLY A 514 14.93 -8.53 -14.23
CA GLY A 514 14.27 -7.97 -15.40
C GLY A 514 15.12 -6.91 -16.06
N ARG A 515 15.03 -6.81 -17.38
CA ARG A 515 15.59 -5.71 -18.16
C ARG A 515 14.49 -5.06 -18.98
N ARG A 516 14.20 -3.80 -18.70
CA ARG A 516 13.34 -2.93 -19.52
C ARG A 516 14.18 -2.19 -20.57
N ASN A 517 13.50 -1.50 -21.47
CA ASN A 517 14.11 -0.74 -22.55
C ASN A 517 14.95 -1.58 -23.55
N LEU A 518 14.44 -2.74 -23.97
CA LEU A 518 15.14 -3.55 -24.98
C LEU A 518 15.14 -2.83 -26.34
N TRP A 519 16.34 -2.60 -26.88
CA TRP A 519 16.59 -1.90 -28.14
C TRP A 519 16.03 -0.46 -28.19
N GLY A 520 16.01 0.26 -27.06
CA GLY A 520 15.55 1.65 -27.01
C GLY A 520 14.03 1.82 -27.13
N LYS A 521 13.28 0.73 -26.97
CA LYS A 521 11.82 0.67 -27.05
C LYS A 521 11.25 0.24 -25.71
N ASN A 522 9.97 0.52 -25.48
CA ASN A 522 9.25 0.03 -24.31
C ASN A 522 9.04 -1.49 -24.39
N ARG A 523 10.09 -2.29 -24.29
CA ARG A 523 10.09 -3.76 -24.35
C ARG A 523 10.85 -4.26 -23.14
N SER A 524 10.43 -5.37 -22.57
CA SER A 524 11.13 -5.97 -21.43
C SER A 524 11.31 -7.47 -21.57
N ILE A 525 12.33 -7.97 -20.88
CA ILE A 525 12.49 -9.38 -20.59
C ILE A 525 12.65 -9.55 -19.09
N ASP A 526 11.93 -10.49 -18.51
CA ASP A 526 11.90 -10.76 -17.09
C ASP A 526 12.11 -12.26 -16.87
N LEU A 527 13.06 -12.60 -16.01
CA LEU A 527 13.31 -13.96 -15.53
C LEU A 527 12.91 -14.03 -14.06
N PHE A 528 11.87 -14.81 -13.77
CA PHE A 528 11.38 -15.09 -12.43
C PHE A 528 11.70 -16.53 -12.05
N THR A 529 12.29 -16.73 -10.88
CA THR A 529 12.59 -18.06 -10.32
C THR A 529 12.06 -18.14 -8.90
N ARG A 530 11.27 -19.17 -8.59
CA ARG A 530 10.78 -19.48 -7.26
C ARG A 530 11.17 -20.91 -6.90
N VAL A 531 11.61 -21.12 -5.67
CA VAL A 531 11.95 -22.45 -5.13
C VAL A 531 11.30 -22.61 -3.76
N SER A 532 10.71 -23.78 -3.51
CA SER A 532 10.18 -24.21 -2.23
C SER A 532 10.99 -25.41 -1.72
N VAL A 533 11.36 -25.41 -0.44
CA VAL A 533 11.98 -26.58 0.19
C VAL A 533 10.88 -27.44 0.78
N ARG A 534 10.76 -28.69 0.35
CA ARG A 534 9.74 -29.62 0.86
C ARG A 534 10.29 -31.03 1.03
N ARG A 535 9.55 -31.85 1.78
CA ARG A 535 9.78 -33.29 1.87
C ARG A 535 9.33 -33.97 0.57
N GLN A 536 10.12 -34.93 0.10
CA GLN A 536 9.78 -35.75 -1.07
C GLN A 536 8.60 -36.69 -0.77
N ASN A 537 7.87 -37.06 -1.83
CA ASN A 537 6.78 -38.04 -1.78
C ASN A 537 7.38 -39.46 -1.69
N ASP A 538 6.88 -40.30 -0.78
CA ASP A 538 7.29 -41.70 -0.66
C ASP A 538 6.61 -42.55 -1.77
N PRO A 539 7.34 -43.41 -2.51
CA PRO A 539 6.78 -44.24 -3.57
C PRO A 539 5.93 -45.42 -3.03
N VAL A 540 5.12 -46.05 -3.89
CA VAL A 540 4.13 -47.12 -3.55
C VAL A 540 4.75 -48.49 -3.17
N LEU A 541 6.02 -48.55 -2.76
CA LEU A 541 6.68 -49.85 -2.53
C LEU A 541 6.29 -50.49 -1.18
N PHE A 542 5.76 -51.72 -1.21
CA PHE A 542 5.39 -52.54 -0.03
C PHE A 542 6.60 -53.13 0.75
N ALA A 543 7.81 -52.64 0.53
CA ALA A 543 9.03 -53.13 1.19
C ALA A 543 9.59 -52.07 2.15
N PRO A 544 10.23 -52.47 3.27
CA PRO A 544 10.89 -51.53 4.17
C PRO A 544 12.18 -51.03 3.49
N ALA A 545 12.03 -50.12 2.53
CA ALA A 545 13.16 -49.39 1.98
C ALA A 545 13.68 -48.44 3.06
N GLU A 546 15.00 -48.48 3.28
CA GLU A 546 15.70 -47.56 4.18
C GLU A 546 15.28 -46.12 3.89
N ARG A 547 14.74 -45.48 4.93
CA ARG A 547 14.12 -44.16 4.90
C ARG A 547 15.17 -43.10 4.63
N ASP A 548 15.08 -42.45 3.47
CA ASP A 548 15.74 -41.18 3.24
C ASP A 548 14.78 -40.17 2.56
N SER A 549 13.60 -39.95 3.15
CA SER A 549 12.73 -38.83 2.76
C SER A 549 13.20 -37.53 3.41
N GLY A 550 14.37 -37.07 2.96
CA GLY A 550 14.94 -35.77 3.31
C GLY A 550 14.18 -34.59 2.70
N PHE A 551 14.53 -33.39 3.17
CA PHE A 551 14.09 -32.14 2.56
C PHE A 551 14.91 -31.84 1.30
N GLY A 552 14.27 -31.32 0.26
CA GLY A 552 14.95 -30.92 -0.97
C GLY A 552 14.28 -29.74 -1.67
N PHE A 553 14.94 -29.21 -2.71
CA PHE A 553 14.41 -28.18 -3.61
C PHE A 553 13.57 -28.80 -4.73
N ASN A 554 12.58 -29.59 -4.32
CA ASN A 554 11.79 -30.46 -5.18
C ASN A 554 10.48 -29.82 -5.68
N GLU A 555 10.24 -28.55 -5.36
CA GLU A 555 9.21 -27.74 -5.98
C GLU A 555 9.85 -26.42 -6.43
N TYR A 556 9.81 -26.15 -7.74
CA TYR A 556 10.40 -24.96 -8.32
C TYR A 556 9.62 -24.49 -9.54
N ARG A 557 9.75 -23.19 -9.85
CA ARG A 557 9.13 -22.56 -11.01
C ARG A 557 10.05 -21.52 -11.60
N VAL A 558 10.35 -21.66 -12.89
CA VAL A 558 11.17 -20.73 -13.66
C VAL A 558 10.34 -20.21 -14.82
N LEU A 559 10.22 -18.89 -14.93
CA LEU A 559 9.47 -18.19 -15.98
C LEU A 559 10.38 -17.16 -16.65
N GLY A 560 10.50 -17.24 -17.98
CA GLY A 560 11.11 -16.20 -18.79
C GLY A 560 10.05 -15.53 -19.64
N THR A 561 9.74 -14.27 -19.36
CA THR A 561 8.69 -13.50 -20.04
C THR A 561 9.29 -12.38 -20.87
N TYR A 562 8.99 -12.35 -22.16
CA TYR A 562 9.19 -11.20 -23.03
C TYR A 562 7.89 -10.43 -23.18
N THR A 563 7.94 -9.11 -22.99
CA THR A 563 6.79 -8.23 -23.13
C THR A 563 7.00 -7.25 -24.27
N GLU A 564 6.04 -7.24 -25.20
CA GLU A 564 5.86 -6.24 -26.26
C GLU A 564 4.56 -5.47 -26.00
N PRO A 565 4.62 -4.31 -25.36
CA PRO A 565 3.52 -3.38 -25.26
C PRO A 565 3.04 -2.91 -26.63
N ARG A 566 1.73 -2.74 -26.77
CA ARG A 566 1.09 -2.30 -28.03
C ARG A 566 1.49 -3.12 -29.26
N ALA A 567 1.50 -4.44 -29.11
CA ALA A 567 1.91 -5.35 -30.17
C ALA A 567 1.01 -5.22 -31.41
N PHE A 568 1.63 -5.37 -32.59
CA PHE A 568 0.95 -5.23 -33.89
C PHE A 568 0.27 -3.86 -34.12
N GLY A 569 0.66 -2.82 -33.38
CA GLY A 569 0.04 -1.50 -33.45
C GLY A 569 -1.34 -1.40 -32.80
N LEU A 570 -1.76 -2.45 -32.10
CA LEU A 570 -3.00 -2.47 -31.31
C LEU A 570 -2.74 -1.93 -29.91
N ALA A 571 -3.78 -1.50 -29.20
CA ALA A 571 -3.68 -1.10 -27.79
C ALA A 571 -3.55 -2.31 -26.82
N TRP A 572 -3.09 -3.46 -27.31
CA TRP A 572 -2.97 -4.71 -26.58
C TRP A 572 -1.50 -5.08 -26.45
N ASP A 573 -1.14 -5.62 -25.30
CA ASP A 573 0.23 -6.03 -24.99
C ASP A 573 0.41 -7.52 -25.25
N LEU A 574 1.52 -7.90 -25.85
CA LEU A 574 1.90 -9.29 -26.09
C LEU A 574 2.92 -9.75 -25.04
N TYR A 575 2.64 -10.90 -24.44
CA TYR A 575 3.48 -11.59 -23.47
C TYR A 575 3.87 -12.95 -24.05
N VAL A 576 5.16 -13.20 -24.22
CA VAL A 576 5.69 -14.51 -24.60
C VAL A 576 6.45 -15.07 -23.41
N THR A 577 5.89 -16.08 -22.76
CA THR A 577 6.43 -16.69 -21.55
C THR A 577 6.88 -18.12 -21.80
N GLY A 578 8.16 -18.40 -21.63
CA GLY A 578 8.68 -19.77 -21.48
C GLY A 578 8.63 -20.18 -20.00
N PHE A 579 8.26 -21.43 -19.71
CA PHE A 579 8.15 -21.91 -18.34
C PHE A 579 8.71 -23.33 -18.16
N VAL A 580 9.24 -23.57 -16.97
CA VAL A 580 9.58 -24.90 -16.43
C VAL A 580 9.15 -24.92 -14.97
N GLU A 581 8.40 -25.94 -14.56
CA GLU A 581 7.82 -26.07 -13.22
C GLU A 581 7.83 -27.52 -12.76
N GLU A 582 8.22 -27.74 -11.51
CA GLU A 582 8.06 -29.01 -10.78
C GLU A 582 7.11 -28.75 -9.60
N ALA A 583 6.00 -29.47 -9.54
CA ALA A 583 4.98 -29.33 -8.52
C ALA A 583 4.68 -30.67 -7.86
N ILE A 584 4.77 -30.71 -6.53
CA ILE A 584 4.47 -31.90 -5.73
C ILE A 584 3.02 -31.84 -5.30
N ARG A 585 2.20 -32.78 -5.77
CA ARG A 585 0.79 -32.88 -5.39
C ARG A 585 0.54 -34.11 -4.52
N PRO A 586 -0.54 -34.12 -3.73
CA PRO A 586 -1.04 -35.34 -3.13
C PRO A 586 -1.37 -36.34 -4.23
N GLY A 587 -0.72 -37.50 -4.21
CA GLY A 587 -0.95 -38.55 -5.21
C GLY A 587 0.06 -38.61 -6.36
N PHE A 588 0.79 -37.54 -6.69
CA PHE A 588 1.77 -37.54 -7.81
C PHE A 588 2.66 -36.30 -7.82
N ASP A 589 3.80 -36.40 -8.50
CA ASP A 589 4.68 -35.28 -8.84
C ASP A 589 4.45 -34.87 -10.31
N LEU A 590 4.42 -33.57 -10.59
CA LEU A 590 4.12 -33.01 -11.91
C LEU A 590 5.24 -32.10 -12.39
N PHE A 591 5.92 -32.51 -13.45
CA PHE A 591 6.88 -31.69 -14.17
C PHE A 591 6.25 -31.14 -15.46
N SER A 592 6.20 -29.82 -15.57
CA SER A 592 5.61 -29.11 -16.72
C SER A 592 6.63 -28.19 -17.37
N ARG A 593 6.70 -28.21 -18.71
CA ARG A 593 7.52 -27.26 -19.49
C ARG A 593 6.83 -26.85 -20.78
N GLY A 594 7.02 -25.60 -21.19
CA GLY A 594 6.38 -25.11 -22.39
C GLY A 594 6.58 -23.62 -22.63
N PHE A 595 5.75 -23.07 -23.52
CA PHE A 595 5.63 -21.65 -23.73
C PHE A 595 4.18 -21.22 -23.88
N ASN A 596 3.91 -19.96 -23.60
CA ASN A 596 2.63 -19.30 -23.73
C ASN A 596 2.81 -17.97 -24.44
N ALA A 597 2.06 -17.73 -25.50
CA ALA A 597 1.96 -16.43 -26.17
C ALA A 597 0.57 -15.85 -25.90
N GLU A 598 0.49 -14.79 -25.10
CA GLU A 598 -0.74 -14.16 -24.63
C GLU A 598 -0.79 -12.71 -25.10
N THR A 599 -1.90 -12.31 -25.72
CA THR A 599 -2.22 -10.91 -25.96
C THR A 599 -3.28 -10.45 -24.97
N ARG A 600 -3.07 -9.31 -24.31
CA ARG A 600 -3.94 -8.78 -23.26
C ARG A 600 -4.26 -7.31 -23.51
N GLY A 601 -5.54 -6.96 -23.44
CA GLY A 601 -6.03 -5.59 -23.58
C GLY A 601 -6.95 -5.21 -22.43
N GLN A 602 -6.97 -3.92 -22.11
CA GLN A 602 -7.92 -3.34 -21.16
C GLN A 602 -9.05 -2.68 -21.94
N MET A 603 -10.28 -3.19 -21.80
CA MET A 603 -11.45 -2.69 -22.52
C MET A 603 -12.09 -1.50 -21.78
N THR A 604 -12.11 -1.55 -20.45
CA THR A 604 -12.50 -0.46 -19.56
C THR A 604 -11.55 -0.45 -18.36
N PRO A 605 -11.51 0.60 -17.51
CA PRO A 605 -10.65 0.61 -16.34
C PRO A 605 -10.79 -0.62 -15.42
N SER A 606 -11.97 -1.25 -15.42
CA SER A 606 -12.27 -2.44 -14.61
C SER A 606 -12.35 -3.75 -15.40
N LEU A 607 -12.29 -3.74 -16.74
CA LEU A 607 -12.42 -4.94 -17.57
C LEU A 607 -11.18 -5.18 -18.41
N SER A 608 -10.54 -6.34 -18.21
CA SER A 608 -9.43 -6.82 -19.03
C SER A 608 -9.77 -8.13 -19.73
N THR A 609 -9.23 -8.29 -20.92
CA THR A 609 -9.45 -9.46 -21.78
C THR A 609 -8.11 -9.96 -22.27
N SER A 610 -7.93 -11.27 -22.33
CA SER A 610 -6.76 -11.86 -22.97
C SER A 610 -7.07 -13.08 -23.81
N VAL A 611 -6.22 -13.31 -24.81
CA VAL A 611 -6.24 -14.49 -25.67
C VAL A 611 -4.83 -15.06 -25.69
N ALA A 612 -4.71 -16.36 -25.50
CA ALA A 612 -3.43 -17.04 -25.42
C ALA A 612 -3.38 -18.30 -26.26
N TYR A 613 -2.20 -18.56 -26.82
CA TYR A 613 -1.82 -19.86 -27.35
C TYR A 613 -0.75 -20.47 -26.44
N SER A 614 -1.00 -21.68 -25.96
CA SER A 614 -0.07 -22.40 -25.08
C SER A 614 0.33 -23.72 -25.72
N TRP A 615 1.62 -24.04 -25.62
CA TRP A 615 2.18 -25.34 -25.98
C TRP A 615 3.07 -25.83 -24.84
N GLY A 616 2.96 -27.12 -24.49
CA GLY A 616 3.79 -27.68 -23.44
C GLY A 616 3.74 -29.19 -23.35
N LYS A 617 4.51 -29.72 -22.41
CA LYS A 617 4.52 -31.14 -22.01
C LYS A 617 4.38 -31.22 -20.49
N ASN A 618 3.49 -32.11 -20.06
CA ASN A 618 3.32 -32.48 -18.66
C ASN A 618 3.81 -33.91 -18.49
N ASP A 619 4.67 -34.15 -17.52
CA ASP A 619 5.21 -35.45 -17.13
C ASP A 619 4.78 -35.74 -15.70
N THR A 620 3.97 -36.78 -15.52
CA THR A 620 3.49 -37.22 -14.21
C THR A 620 4.40 -38.34 -13.71
N SER A 621 4.92 -38.19 -12.50
CA SER A 621 5.81 -39.17 -11.88
C SER A 621 5.44 -39.42 -10.42
N ASN A 622 6.10 -40.38 -9.77
CA ASN A 622 5.88 -40.72 -8.36
C ASN A 622 4.39 -40.89 -7.98
N VAL A 623 3.64 -41.61 -8.83
CA VAL A 623 2.21 -41.81 -8.67
C VAL A 623 1.96 -42.69 -7.45
N GLN A 624 1.29 -42.12 -6.45
CA GLN A 624 0.87 -42.74 -5.20
C GLN A 624 -0.56 -43.30 -5.26
N LEU A 625 -1.19 -43.31 -6.42
CA LEU A 625 -2.53 -43.88 -6.61
C LEU A 625 -2.48 -45.41 -6.66
N ASN A 626 -3.52 -46.06 -6.17
CA ASN A 626 -3.67 -47.50 -6.30
C ASN A 626 -3.72 -47.95 -7.77
N PRO A 627 -2.87 -48.91 -8.21
CA PRO A 627 -2.80 -49.31 -9.63
C PRO A 627 -4.12 -49.76 -10.25
N GLU A 628 -5.01 -50.34 -9.44
CA GLU A 628 -6.34 -50.79 -9.86
C GLU A 628 -7.29 -49.62 -10.12
N ASP A 629 -7.12 -48.51 -9.40
CA ASP A 629 -7.97 -47.32 -9.47
C ASP A 629 -7.52 -46.34 -10.55
N VAL A 630 -6.25 -46.39 -10.98
CA VAL A 630 -5.71 -45.45 -11.98
C VAL A 630 -6.48 -45.56 -13.31
N PRO A 631 -7.17 -44.51 -13.78
CA PRO A 631 -7.90 -44.51 -15.04
C PRO A 631 -7.00 -44.82 -16.25
N LEU A 632 -7.55 -45.45 -17.30
CA LEU A 632 -6.81 -45.80 -18.52
C LEU A 632 -6.13 -44.58 -19.17
N VAL A 633 -6.78 -43.42 -19.14
CA VAL A 633 -6.21 -42.17 -19.68
C VAL A 633 -4.90 -41.80 -18.98
N ASP A 634 -4.77 -42.02 -17.68
CA ASP A 634 -3.56 -41.64 -16.94
C ASP A 634 -2.40 -42.61 -17.22
N ARG A 635 -2.70 -43.90 -17.42
CA ARG A 635 -1.70 -44.91 -17.84
C ARG A 635 -1.19 -44.67 -19.26
N LEU A 636 -2.06 -44.20 -20.15
CA LEU A 636 -1.71 -43.95 -21.56
C LEU A 636 -1.02 -42.58 -21.77
N PHE A 637 -1.27 -41.62 -20.88
CA PHE A 637 -0.83 -40.23 -21.03
C PHE A 637 -0.08 -39.71 -19.79
N GLU A 638 0.79 -40.54 -19.20
CA GLU A 638 1.72 -40.11 -18.13
C GLU A 638 2.57 -38.91 -18.58
N LYS A 639 2.97 -38.93 -19.87
CA LYS A 639 3.67 -37.83 -20.55
C LYS A 639 2.79 -37.30 -21.66
N VAL A 640 2.11 -36.18 -21.42
CA VAL A 640 1.15 -35.61 -22.38
C VAL A 640 1.67 -34.30 -22.96
N ARG A 641 1.70 -34.23 -24.29
CA ARG A 641 1.89 -32.97 -25.03
C ARG A 641 0.55 -32.26 -25.23
N LEU A 642 0.50 -31.00 -24.86
CA LEU A 642 -0.69 -30.16 -24.96
C LEU A 642 -0.43 -28.96 -25.85
N SER A 643 -1.41 -28.69 -26.72
CA SER A 643 -1.51 -27.45 -27.47
C SER A 643 -2.93 -26.91 -27.32
N SER A 644 -3.06 -25.67 -26.87
CA SER A 644 -4.38 -25.09 -26.59
C SER A 644 -4.46 -23.61 -26.90
N PHE A 645 -5.65 -23.17 -27.28
CA PHE A 645 -6.04 -21.76 -27.21
C PHE A 645 -6.83 -21.52 -25.93
N SER A 646 -6.62 -20.37 -25.30
CA SER A 646 -7.45 -19.92 -24.20
C SER A 646 -7.88 -18.46 -24.34
N GLY A 647 -9.05 -18.15 -23.84
CA GLY A 647 -9.54 -16.78 -23.66
C GLY A 647 -9.85 -16.53 -22.18
N SER A 648 -9.50 -15.34 -21.70
CA SER A 648 -9.77 -14.91 -20.32
C SER A 648 -10.47 -13.56 -20.32
N LEU A 649 -11.44 -13.41 -19.42
CA LEU A 649 -12.14 -12.17 -19.14
C LEU A 649 -12.08 -11.91 -17.64
N VAL A 650 -11.51 -10.77 -17.23
CA VAL A 650 -11.41 -10.38 -15.83
C VAL A 650 -12.04 -9.00 -15.63
N ARG A 651 -13.11 -8.95 -14.83
CA ARG A 651 -13.69 -7.70 -14.30
C ARG A 651 -13.30 -7.55 -12.84
N ASP A 652 -12.59 -6.48 -12.50
CA ASP A 652 -12.16 -6.19 -11.13
C ASP A 652 -12.54 -4.75 -10.75
N THR A 653 -13.33 -4.61 -9.69
CA THR A 653 -13.75 -3.31 -9.12
C THR A 653 -13.43 -3.23 -7.64
N ARG A 654 -12.53 -4.07 -7.13
CA ARG A 654 -12.11 -4.06 -5.73
C ARG A 654 -11.39 -2.76 -5.40
N ASP A 655 -11.58 -2.29 -4.18
CA ASP A 655 -10.89 -1.12 -3.64
C ASP A 655 -9.41 -1.41 -3.33
N ASP A 656 -9.10 -2.62 -2.88
CA ASP A 656 -7.74 -3.11 -2.64
C ASP A 656 -7.56 -4.53 -3.24
N LEU A 657 -6.42 -4.78 -3.88
CA LEU A 657 -6.15 -6.06 -4.55
C LEU A 657 -5.75 -7.19 -3.58
N VAL A 658 -5.21 -6.83 -2.41
CA VAL A 658 -4.62 -7.73 -1.41
C VAL A 658 -5.59 -7.96 -0.25
N ASP A 659 -6.19 -6.90 0.30
CA ASP A 659 -7.20 -6.98 1.36
C ASP A 659 -8.46 -6.15 1.03
N PRO A 660 -9.27 -6.60 0.05
CA PRO A 660 -10.47 -5.88 -0.39
C PRO A 660 -11.50 -5.74 0.73
N THR A 661 -12.09 -4.55 0.83
CA THR A 661 -13.18 -4.25 1.78
C THR A 661 -14.49 -3.90 1.08
N ASP A 662 -14.44 -3.49 -0.19
CA ASP A 662 -15.61 -3.26 -1.03
C ASP A 662 -15.31 -3.57 -2.50
N GLY A 663 -16.34 -3.96 -3.25
CA GLY A 663 -16.25 -4.25 -4.68
C GLY A 663 -16.29 -5.74 -5.02
N GLU A 664 -15.96 -6.06 -6.27
CA GLU A 664 -16.21 -7.36 -6.87
C GLU A 664 -15.07 -7.76 -7.80
N VAL A 665 -14.82 -9.05 -7.92
CA VAL A 665 -13.97 -9.60 -8.98
C VAL A 665 -14.65 -10.79 -9.64
N LEU A 666 -14.66 -10.82 -10.97
CA LEU A 666 -15.14 -11.92 -11.81
C LEU A 666 -14.04 -12.28 -12.81
N SER A 667 -13.63 -13.54 -12.85
CA SER A 667 -12.71 -14.07 -13.86
C SER A 667 -13.35 -15.29 -14.52
N VAL A 668 -13.31 -15.32 -15.85
CA VAL A 668 -13.80 -16.44 -16.67
C VAL A 668 -12.69 -16.84 -17.62
N ASP A 669 -12.21 -18.07 -17.49
CA ASP A 669 -11.13 -18.65 -18.27
C ASP A 669 -11.64 -19.85 -19.07
N ALA A 670 -11.57 -19.79 -20.39
CA ALA A 670 -11.95 -20.88 -21.28
C ALA A 670 -10.73 -21.36 -22.06
N ARG A 671 -10.52 -22.67 -22.15
CA ARG A 671 -9.40 -23.31 -22.84
C ARG A 671 -9.91 -24.44 -23.73
N VAL A 672 -9.40 -24.50 -24.95
CA VAL A 672 -9.66 -25.60 -25.89
C VAL A 672 -8.35 -26.17 -26.37
N ALA A 673 -8.13 -27.45 -26.08
CA ALA A 673 -7.00 -28.23 -26.59
C ALA A 673 -7.48 -29.12 -27.74
N GLY A 674 -6.71 -29.14 -28.83
CA GLY A 674 -7.11 -29.84 -30.05
C GLY A 674 -5.99 -30.66 -30.66
N ARG A 675 -6.33 -31.87 -31.12
CA ARG A 675 -5.38 -32.71 -31.88
C ARG A 675 -4.92 -32.04 -33.17
N ALA A 676 -5.83 -31.29 -33.81
CA ALA A 676 -5.56 -30.51 -35.01
C ALA A 676 -4.49 -29.41 -34.81
N ILE A 677 -4.26 -28.97 -33.57
CA ILE A 677 -3.27 -27.94 -33.22
C ILE A 677 -2.04 -28.52 -32.49
N GLY A 678 -1.86 -29.85 -32.53
CA GLY A 678 -0.65 -30.54 -32.04
C GLY A 678 -0.76 -31.15 -30.63
N SER A 679 -1.93 -31.08 -30.00
CA SER A 679 -2.21 -31.72 -28.71
C SER A 679 -2.38 -33.23 -28.85
N GLU A 680 -1.94 -34.03 -27.88
CA GLU A 680 -2.14 -35.48 -27.88
C GLU A 680 -3.54 -35.88 -27.41
N VAL A 681 -4.14 -35.06 -26.55
CA VAL A 681 -5.53 -35.16 -26.08
C VAL A 681 -6.33 -33.94 -26.50
N GLY A 682 -7.61 -34.11 -26.78
CA GLY A 682 -8.52 -33.01 -27.09
C GLY A 682 -9.48 -32.79 -25.92
N PHE A 683 -9.73 -31.53 -25.55
CA PHE A 683 -10.71 -31.18 -24.51
C PHE A 683 -11.13 -29.71 -24.59
N ALA A 684 -12.25 -29.39 -23.96
CA ALA A 684 -12.64 -28.04 -23.59
C ALA A 684 -12.69 -27.94 -22.07
N LYS A 685 -12.20 -26.83 -21.50
CA LYS A 685 -12.16 -26.57 -20.06
C LYS A 685 -12.56 -25.11 -19.80
N ALA A 686 -13.44 -24.89 -18.83
CA ALA A 686 -13.84 -23.58 -18.38
C ALA A 686 -13.63 -23.47 -16.86
N PHE A 687 -13.15 -22.33 -16.38
CA PHE A 687 -12.99 -22.04 -14.97
C PHE A 687 -13.49 -20.62 -14.70
N THR A 688 -14.48 -20.51 -13.81
CA THR A 688 -15.09 -19.25 -13.43
C THR A 688 -14.90 -19.03 -11.94
N GLN A 689 -14.48 -17.83 -11.57
CA GLN A 689 -14.42 -17.38 -10.18
C GLN A 689 -15.10 -16.02 -10.04
N ALA A 690 -15.92 -15.87 -9.00
CA ALA A 690 -16.58 -14.61 -8.68
C ALA A 690 -16.51 -14.38 -7.16
N PHE A 691 -16.07 -13.18 -6.75
CA PHE A 691 -16.03 -12.76 -5.36
C PHE A 691 -16.68 -11.39 -5.21
N ILE A 692 -17.39 -11.21 -4.11
CA ILE A 692 -18.00 -9.95 -3.69
C ILE A 692 -17.54 -9.62 -2.27
N TYR A 693 -17.21 -8.35 -2.04
CA TYR A 693 -16.79 -7.78 -0.77
C TYR A 693 -17.69 -6.60 -0.46
N ARG A 694 -18.27 -6.55 0.73
CA ARG A 694 -19.13 -5.44 1.16
C ARG A 694 -18.91 -5.14 2.64
N ARG A 695 -18.80 -3.85 2.97
CA ARG A 695 -18.86 -3.39 4.37
C ARG A 695 -20.29 -3.50 4.89
N MET A 696 -20.45 -3.94 6.14
CA MET A 696 -21.77 -4.13 6.74
C MET A 696 -22.45 -2.78 7.03
N PRO A 697 -23.74 -2.59 6.64
CA PRO A 697 -24.51 -1.41 7.04
C PRO A 697 -24.59 -1.30 8.57
N GLY A 698 -24.37 -0.10 9.13
CA GLY A 698 -24.37 0.14 10.58
C GLY A 698 -23.09 -0.31 11.33
N ALA A 699 -22.25 -1.13 10.71
CA ALA A 699 -20.97 -1.57 11.27
C ALA A 699 -19.87 -1.52 10.20
N ARG A 700 -19.53 -0.31 9.72
CA ARG A 700 -18.64 -0.08 8.57
C ARG A 700 -17.24 -0.70 8.68
N ARG A 701 -16.82 -1.13 9.88
CA ARG A 701 -15.57 -1.85 10.12
C ARG A 701 -15.65 -3.34 9.74
N ILE A 702 -16.83 -3.95 9.75
CA ILE A 702 -17.02 -5.37 9.44
C ILE A 702 -17.17 -5.55 7.93
N VAL A 703 -16.42 -6.49 7.36
CA VAL A 703 -16.48 -6.83 5.93
C VAL A 703 -17.06 -8.23 5.77
N LEU A 704 -18.06 -8.35 4.90
CA LEU A 704 -18.58 -9.61 4.42
C LEU A 704 -17.94 -9.92 3.07
N ALA A 705 -17.37 -11.12 2.93
CA ALA A 705 -16.88 -11.61 1.65
C ALA A 705 -17.62 -12.90 1.29
N ALA A 706 -18.01 -13.03 0.03
CA ALA A 706 -18.57 -14.26 -0.51
C ALA A 706 -17.94 -14.56 -1.86
N GLY A 707 -17.76 -15.84 -2.17
CA GLY A 707 -17.14 -16.26 -3.42
C GLY A 707 -17.62 -17.62 -3.90
N VAL A 708 -17.57 -17.78 -5.21
CA VAL A 708 -17.88 -19.03 -5.90
C VAL A 708 -16.79 -19.33 -6.92
N ARG A 709 -16.39 -20.60 -7.01
CA ARG A 709 -15.52 -21.10 -8.08
C ARG A 709 -16.14 -22.33 -8.72
N VAL A 710 -16.21 -22.34 -10.04
CA VAL A 710 -16.78 -23.45 -10.82
C VAL A 710 -15.80 -23.80 -11.92
N GLY A 711 -15.36 -25.05 -11.94
CA GLY A 711 -14.53 -25.61 -13.02
C GLY A 711 -15.27 -26.71 -13.73
N LEU A 712 -15.27 -26.68 -15.07
CA LEU A 712 -15.93 -27.66 -15.93
C LEU A 712 -14.98 -28.08 -17.04
N ALA A 713 -14.83 -29.38 -17.27
CA ALA A 713 -13.98 -29.92 -18.32
C ALA A 713 -14.67 -31.08 -19.05
N VAL A 714 -14.50 -31.12 -20.37
CA VAL A 714 -15.06 -32.17 -21.21
C VAL A 714 -13.98 -32.61 -22.19
N GLY A 715 -13.56 -33.88 -22.11
CA GLY A 715 -12.65 -34.49 -23.07
C GLY A 715 -13.36 -34.71 -24.41
N PHE A 716 -12.64 -34.67 -25.53
CA PHE A 716 -13.20 -34.99 -26.84
C PHE A 716 -13.07 -36.49 -27.13
N PRO A 717 -14.07 -37.13 -27.78
CA PRO A 717 -14.04 -38.57 -28.08
C PRO A 717 -12.87 -38.97 -29.00
N ARG A 718 -12.47 -40.25 -28.93
CA ARG A 718 -11.37 -40.82 -29.72
C ARG A 718 -11.77 -42.19 -30.29
N GLY A 719 -12.03 -42.27 -31.60
CA GLY A 719 -12.39 -43.53 -32.30
C GLY A 719 -13.78 -44.07 -31.95
N ASP A 720 -14.04 -45.36 -32.21
CA ASP A 720 -15.32 -46.07 -31.99
C ASP A 720 -15.75 -46.19 -30.52
N VAL A 721 -14.97 -45.64 -29.58
CA VAL A 721 -15.28 -45.61 -28.15
C VAL A 721 -16.03 -44.31 -27.87
N GLY A 722 -17.36 -44.34 -27.98
CA GLY A 722 -18.26 -43.19 -27.83
C GLY A 722 -18.35 -42.54 -26.44
N SER A 723 -17.42 -42.82 -25.52
CA SER A 723 -17.39 -42.23 -24.17
C SER A 723 -16.47 -41.01 -24.12
N TYR A 724 -16.90 -39.93 -23.45
CA TYR A 724 -16.05 -38.78 -23.14
C TYR A 724 -15.08 -39.14 -22.00
N PRO A 725 -13.77 -39.29 -22.26
CA PRO A 725 -12.83 -39.73 -21.23
C PRO A 725 -12.62 -38.63 -20.17
N LEU A 726 -12.22 -39.05 -18.97
CA LEU A 726 -11.57 -38.16 -18.01
C LEU A 726 -10.39 -37.46 -18.69
N LEU A 727 -10.10 -36.21 -18.31
CA LEU A 727 -8.86 -35.57 -18.75
C LEU A 727 -7.67 -36.28 -18.09
N PRO A 728 -6.45 -36.19 -18.66
CA PRO A 728 -5.24 -36.61 -17.95
C PRO A 728 -5.16 -35.93 -16.58
N ILE A 729 -4.66 -36.64 -15.57
CA ILE A 729 -4.61 -36.16 -14.19
C ILE A 729 -3.97 -34.77 -14.02
N SER A 730 -2.97 -34.44 -14.85
CA SER A 730 -2.34 -33.12 -14.89
C SER A 730 -3.30 -31.96 -15.21
N GLU A 731 -4.43 -32.25 -15.86
CA GLU A 731 -5.43 -31.28 -16.31
C GLU A 731 -6.75 -31.34 -15.54
N ARG A 732 -6.88 -32.23 -14.55
CA ARG A 732 -8.08 -32.33 -13.70
C ARG A 732 -8.17 -31.19 -12.68
N PHE A 733 -9.35 -31.02 -12.09
CA PHE A 733 -9.56 -30.12 -10.96
C PHE A 733 -9.38 -30.87 -9.63
N PHE A 734 -8.89 -30.15 -8.64
CA PHE A 734 -8.68 -30.59 -7.25
C PHE A 734 -9.17 -29.49 -6.30
N ALA A 735 -9.52 -29.85 -5.06
CA ALA A 735 -9.95 -28.90 -4.05
C ALA A 735 -9.56 -29.36 -2.63
N GLY A 736 -9.56 -28.43 -1.67
CA GLY A 736 -9.02 -28.61 -0.32
C GLY A 736 -7.76 -27.76 -0.11
N GLY A 737 -7.56 -27.23 1.09
CA GLY A 737 -6.45 -26.33 1.42
C GLY A 737 -6.88 -24.91 1.79
N ASP A 738 -5.90 -24.03 1.93
CA ASP A 738 -6.00 -22.67 2.48
C ASP A 738 -6.75 -21.68 1.58
N THR A 739 -6.75 -21.92 0.26
CA THR A 739 -7.38 -21.04 -0.74
C THR A 739 -8.76 -21.54 -1.21
N THR A 740 -9.12 -22.79 -0.92
CA THR A 740 -10.36 -23.43 -1.37
C THR A 740 -11.28 -23.77 -0.20
N VAL A 741 -11.28 -25.00 0.33
CA VAL A 741 -12.10 -25.40 1.48
C VAL A 741 -11.19 -25.70 2.67
N ARG A 742 -11.06 -24.73 3.57
CA ARG A 742 -10.04 -24.69 4.64
C ARG A 742 -10.17 -25.73 5.73
N GLY A 743 -11.28 -26.46 5.79
CA GLY A 743 -11.45 -27.61 6.68
C GLY A 743 -10.66 -28.85 6.22
N TYR A 744 -10.20 -28.88 4.97
CA TYR A 744 -9.59 -30.05 4.35
C TYR A 744 -8.12 -29.81 4.05
N ALA A 745 -7.32 -30.87 4.17
CA ALA A 745 -5.94 -30.87 3.70
C ALA A 745 -5.86 -30.51 2.20
N PHE A 746 -4.69 -30.05 1.76
CA PHE A 746 -4.45 -29.67 0.37
C PHE A 746 -4.87 -30.78 -0.60
N ASP A 747 -5.66 -30.45 -1.63
CA ASP A 747 -6.24 -31.36 -2.65
C ASP A 747 -7.06 -32.57 -2.11
N ARG A 748 -7.42 -32.62 -0.81
CA ARG A 748 -8.11 -33.77 -0.17
C ARG A 748 -9.59 -33.92 -0.54
N LEU A 749 -10.26 -32.84 -0.96
CA LEU A 749 -11.71 -32.81 -1.12
C LEU A 749 -12.16 -33.62 -2.34
N GLY A 750 -13.12 -34.53 -2.15
CA GLY A 750 -13.64 -35.39 -3.21
C GLY A 750 -14.64 -36.42 -2.70
N ILE A 751 -15.05 -37.30 -3.61
CA ILE A 751 -15.98 -38.42 -3.38
C ILE A 751 -15.15 -39.68 -3.08
N PRO A 752 -15.35 -40.34 -1.91
CA PRO A 752 -14.64 -41.56 -1.53
C PRO A 752 -14.79 -42.72 -2.51
N ALA A 753 -13.78 -43.60 -2.56
CA ALA A 753 -13.87 -44.87 -3.25
C ALA A 753 -15.08 -45.71 -2.80
N GLY A 754 -15.68 -46.44 -3.74
CA GLY A 754 -16.90 -47.23 -3.51
C GLY A 754 -18.21 -46.45 -3.59
N GLN A 755 -18.17 -45.12 -3.79
CA GLN A 755 -19.35 -44.31 -4.13
C GLN A 755 -19.40 -44.00 -5.64
N PRO A 756 -20.59 -43.82 -6.25
CA PRO A 756 -20.69 -43.41 -7.65
C PRO A 756 -19.97 -42.08 -7.90
N GLY A 757 -19.14 -42.04 -8.94
CA GLY A 757 -18.35 -40.86 -9.29
C GLY A 757 -17.15 -40.58 -8.36
N ALA A 758 -16.60 -41.63 -7.74
CA ALA A 758 -15.43 -41.52 -6.86
C ALA A 758 -14.28 -40.72 -7.50
N THR A 759 -13.76 -39.77 -6.74
CA THR A 759 -12.60 -38.92 -7.10
C THR A 759 -11.44 -39.07 -6.11
N ILE A 760 -11.60 -39.96 -5.12
CA ILE A 760 -10.58 -40.40 -4.18
C ILE A 760 -10.42 -41.91 -4.36
N ASP A 761 -9.19 -42.40 -4.42
CA ASP A 761 -8.89 -43.82 -4.56
C ASP A 761 -9.09 -44.62 -3.25
N HIS A 762 -8.92 -45.94 -3.34
CA HIS A 762 -9.13 -46.85 -2.20
C HIS A 762 -8.13 -46.67 -1.05
N ASP A 763 -6.98 -46.03 -1.28
CA ASP A 763 -5.97 -45.69 -0.27
C ASP A 763 -6.19 -44.28 0.30
N GLY A 764 -7.14 -43.51 -0.24
CA GLY A 764 -7.42 -42.16 0.19
C GLY A 764 -6.58 -41.09 -0.52
N PHE A 765 -5.95 -41.34 -1.65
CA PHE A 765 -5.33 -40.31 -2.47
C PHE A 765 -6.32 -39.71 -3.48
N PRO A 766 -6.28 -38.39 -3.72
CA PRO A 766 -7.18 -37.74 -4.67
C PRO A 766 -6.76 -38.03 -6.11
N GLN A 767 -7.72 -38.44 -6.94
CA GLN A 767 -7.55 -38.65 -8.38
C GLN A 767 -7.98 -37.43 -9.21
N GLY A 768 -8.64 -36.47 -8.56
CA GLY A 768 -9.22 -35.29 -9.18
C GLY A 768 -10.44 -35.61 -10.05
N GLY A 769 -10.98 -34.59 -10.71
CA GLY A 769 -12.15 -34.76 -11.57
C GLY A 769 -12.27 -33.70 -12.66
N ASN A 770 -13.20 -33.90 -13.58
CA ASN A 770 -13.46 -32.95 -14.65
C ASN A 770 -14.40 -31.81 -14.22
N ALA A 771 -14.95 -31.84 -13.01
CA ALA A 771 -15.73 -30.72 -12.48
C ALA A 771 -15.40 -30.42 -11.02
N VAL A 772 -15.49 -29.15 -10.64
CA VAL A 772 -15.32 -28.68 -9.26
C VAL A 772 -16.28 -27.53 -8.98
N VAL A 773 -16.86 -27.51 -7.78
CA VAL A 773 -17.68 -26.40 -7.27
C VAL A 773 -17.18 -26.06 -5.88
N ILE A 774 -16.86 -24.80 -5.64
CA ILE A 774 -16.40 -24.27 -4.35
C ILE A 774 -17.19 -23.01 -4.01
N LEU A 775 -17.59 -22.89 -2.75
CA LEU A 775 -18.29 -21.77 -2.15
C LEU A 775 -17.48 -21.31 -0.93
N ASN A 776 -17.25 -20.01 -0.81
CA ASN A 776 -16.51 -19.41 0.28
C ASN A 776 -17.31 -18.26 0.85
N SER A 777 -17.49 -18.22 2.17
CA SER A 777 -18.13 -17.12 2.88
C SER A 777 -17.27 -16.72 4.07
N GLU A 778 -17.02 -15.43 4.24
CA GLU A 778 -16.18 -14.89 5.32
C GLU A 778 -16.81 -13.66 5.97
N VAL A 779 -16.62 -13.55 7.27
CA VAL A 779 -16.86 -12.34 8.06
C VAL A 779 -15.51 -11.89 8.61
N ARG A 780 -15.06 -10.69 8.23
CA ARG A 780 -13.79 -10.12 8.66
C ARG A 780 -14.05 -8.96 9.61
N VAL A 781 -13.37 -9.00 10.76
CA VAL A 781 -13.49 -7.99 11.81
C VAL A 781 -12.10 -7.43 12.12
N PRO A 782 -11.82 -6.17 11.77
CA PRO A 782 -10.56 -5.52 12.11
C PRO A 782 -10.57 -5.16 13.59
N VAL A 783 -9.67 -5.76 14.36
CA VAL A 783 -9.51 -5.53 15.80
C VAL A 783 -8.71 -4.25 16.02
N THR A 784 -7.54 -4.16 15.37
CA THR A 784 -6.71 -2.96 15.31
C THR A 784 -6.48 -2.55 13.85
N ARG A 785 -5.57 -1.60 13.60
CA ARG A 785 -5.14 -1.26 12.24
C ARG A 785 -4.45 -2.42 11.51
N ASP A 786 -3.66 -3.20 12.25
CA ASP A 786 -2.81 -4.25 11.67
C ASP A 786 -3.29 -5.67 12.01
N LEU A 787 -4.19 -5.82 12.99
CA LEU A 787 -4.71 -7.12 13.44
C LEU A 787 -6.20 -7.26 13.11
N GLY A 788 -6.55 -8.35 12.44
CA GLY A 788 -7.93 -8.72 12.14
C GLY A 788 -8.23 -10.17 12.49
N VAL A 789 -9.50 -10.46 12.76
CA VAL A 789 -10.02 -11.82 12.92
C VAL A 789 -11.01 -12.13 11.82
N VAL A 790 -11.06 -13.38 11.39
CA VAL A 790 -11.92 -13.85 10.30
C VAL A 790 -12.67 -15.07 10.77
N GLY A 791 -13.99 -15.08 10.61
CA GLY A 791 -14.80 -16.30 10.65
C GLY A 791 -15.13 -16.72 9.23
N PHE A 792 -15.12 -18.03 8.94
CA PHE A 792 -15.43 -18.52 7.60
C PHE A 792 -16.29 -19.78 7.59
N LEU A 793 -17.06 -19.90 6.52
CA LEU A 793 -17.82 -21.08 6.12
C LEU A 793 -17.50 -21.38 4.66
N ASP A 794 -16.85 -22.50 4.42
CA ASP A 794 -16.48 -22.98 3.10
C ASP A 794 -17.26 -24.24 2.76
N GLY A 795 -17.48 -24.50 1.47
CA GLY A 795 -18.03 -25.75 1.00
C GLY A 795 -17.60 -26.04 -0.43
N GLY A 796 -17.48 -27.31 -0.79
CA GLY A 796 -17.25 -27.67 -2.17
C GLY A 796 -17.21 -29.16 -2.40
N ASN A 797 -17.02 -29.56 -3.65
CA ASN A 797 -16.66 -30.92 -4.01
C ASN A 797 -16.04 -31.00 -5.41
N VAL A 798 -15.36 -32.11 -5.69
CA VAL A 798 -14.77 -32.48 -6.98
C VAL A 798 -15.51 -33.69 -7.54
N TYR A 799 -15.95 -33.59 -8.79
CA TYR A 799 -16.74 -34.61 -9.49
C TYR A 799 -15.96 -35.13 -10.70
N ASP A 800 -16.04 -36.43 -10.92
CA ASP A 800 -15.40 -37.13 -12.04
C ASP A 800 -15.82 -36.55 -13.40
N HIS A 801 -17.11 -36.31 -13.62
CA HIS A 801 -17.68 -35.75 -14.84
C HIS A 801 -18.63 -34.57 -14.58
N VAL A 802 -18.76 -33.67 -15.57
CA VAL A 802 -19.70 -32.52 -15.50
C VAL A 802 -21.16 -32.97 -15.34
N SER A 803 -21.53 -34.11 -15.93
CA SER A 803 -22.88 -34.68 -15.80
C SER A 803 -23.21 -35.17 -14.39
N ASN A 804 -22.19 -35.39 -13.56
CA ASN A 804 -22.32 -35.99 -12.23
C ASN A 804 -22.32 -34.94 -11.11
N ILE A 805 -22.33 -33.64 -11.45
CA ILE A 805 -22.40 -32.56 -10.47
C ILE A 805 -23.71 -32.68 -9.66
N SER A 806 -23.57 -32.83 -8.35
CA SER A 806 -24.68 -32.90 -7.40
C SER A 806 -24.43 -32.01 -6.19
N LEU A 807 -25.22 -30.94 -6.04
CA LEU A 807 -25.09 -30.02 -4.91
C LEU A 807 -25.33 -30.69 -3.54
N GLY A 808 -26.03 -31.84 -3.52
CA GLY A 808 -26.22 -32.64 -2.29
C GLY A 808 -24.97 -33.36 -1.81
N GLN A 809 -23.93 -33.47 -2.65
CA GLN A 809 -22.62 -34.03 -2.28
C GLN A 809 -21.61 -32.95 -1.89
N ILE A 810 -22.02 -31.69 -1.74
CA ILE A 810 -21.12 -30.63 -1.25
C ILE A 810 -20.73 -30.92 0.20
N ARG A 811 -19.42 -30.89 0.44
CA ARG A 811 -18.85 -31.12 1.77
C ARG A 811 -18.37 -29.78 2.34
N GLY A 812 -18.82 -29.48 3.56
CA GLY A 812 -18.58 -28.19 4.20
C GLY A 812 -17.40 -28.20 5.19
N GLY A 813 -16.88 -27.02 5.48
CA GLY A 813 -15.96 -26.74 6.57
C GLY A 813 -16.23 -25.37 7.18
N ILE A 814 -16.15 -25.25 8.50
CA ILE A 814 -16.30 -23.99 9.24
C ILE A 814 -15.01 -23.69 9.99
N GLY A 815 -14.66 -22.44 10.19
CA GLY A 815 -13.47 -22.13 10.97
C GLY A 815 -13.28 -20.66 11.26
N PHE A 816 -12.12 -20.37 11.83
CA PHE A 816 -11.71 -19.01 12.15
C PHE A 816 -10.23 -18.83 11.86
N GLY A 817 -9.81 -17.58 11.74
CA GLY A 817 -8.44 -17.23 11.47
C GLY A 817 -8.06 -15.85 11.97
N VAL A 818 -6.76 -15.62 12.00
CA VAL A 818 -6.14 -14.34 12.35
C VAL A 818 -5.43 -13.81 11.10
N ARG A 819 -5.51 -12.50 10.91
CA ARG A 819 -4.80 -11.75 9.87
C ARG A 819 -3.94 -10.71 10.56
N TYR A 820 -2.67 -10.66 10.18
CA TYR A 820 -1.76 -9.64 10.69
C TYR A 820 -0.98 -8.99 9.55
N ALA A 821 -1.11 -7.68 9.42
CA ALA A 821 -0.37 -6.88 8.47
C ALA A 821 1.02 -6.58 9.05
N SER A 822 2.00 -7.43 8.71
CA SER A 822 3.37 -7.24 9.16
C SER A 822 4.18 -6.38 8.18
N PRO A 823 5.29 -5.75 8.62
CA PRO A 823 6.20 -5.02 7.72
C PRO A 823 6.80 -5.87 6.58
N VAL A 824 6.79 -7.20 6.71
CA VAL A 824 7.37 -8.15 5.73
C VAL A 824 6.31 -8.84 4.86
N GLY A 825 5.04 -8.44 4.99
CA GLY A 825 3.89 -8.97 4.25
C GLY A 825 2.77 -9.50 5.16
N PRO A 826 1.61 -9.86 4.58
CA PRO A 826 0.50 -10.38 5.37
C PRO A 826 0.86 -11.72 6.02
N ILE A 827 0.37 -11.93 7.23
CA ILE A 827 0.41 -13.21 7.94
C ILE A 827 -1.03 -13.70 8.09
N ARG A 828 -1.25 -14.96 7.73
CA ARG A 828 -2.55 -15.62 7.80
C ARG A 828 -2.41 -16.91 8.58
N VAL A 829 -3.25 -17.08 9.59
CA VAL A 829 -3.42 -18.33 10.32
C VAL A 829 -4.89 -18.71 10.25
N ASP A 830 -5.21 -19.88 9.73
CA ASP A 830 -6.57 -20.40 9.64
C ASP A 830 -6.65 -21.80 10.25
N LEU A 831 -7.67 -22.00 11.08
CA LEU A 831 -8.04 -23.30 11.61
C LEU A 831 -9.46 -23.64 11.14
N GLY A 832 -9.57 -24.63 10.26
CA GLY A 832 -10.83 -25.13 9.73
C GLY A 832 -11.24 -26.46 10.39
N PHE A 833 -12.55 -26.69 10.49
CA PHE A 833 -13.18 -27.89 11.02
C PHE A 833 -14.06 -28.51 9.93
N LYS A 834 -13.86 -29.80 9.63
CA LYS A 834 -14.67 -30.55 8.66
C LYS A 834 -16.07 -30.77 9.22
N LEU A 835 -17.11 -30.34 8.50
CA LEU A 835 -18.51 -30.58 8.88
C LEU A 835 -18.97 -31.99 8.50
N ASP A 836 -18.40 -32.55 7.44
CA ASP A 836 -18.72 -33.89 6.94
C ASP A 836 -17.45 -34.75 6.78
N ARG A 837 -17.14 -35.51 7.82
CA ARG A 837 -15.97 -36.40 7.89
C ARG A 837 -16.32 -37.77 7.31
N GLN A 838 -15.58 -38.17 6.28
CA GLN A 838 -15.74 -39.46 5.61
C GLN A 838 -14.79 -40.52 6.19
N GLU A 839 -15.15 -41.79 6.04
CA GLU A 839 -14.26 -42.93 6.25
C GLU A 839 -13.54 -43.26 4.94
N LEU A 840 -12.21 -43.31 4.99
CA LEU A 840 -11.35 -43.45 3.82
C LEU A 840 -10.40 -44.63 4.04
N GLY A 841 -10.01 -45.30 2.97
CA GLY A 841 -9.33 -46.59 3.05
C GLY A 841 -10.25 -47.76 2.73
N SER A 842 -9.69 -48.96 2.70
CA SER A 842 -10.38 -50.20 2.31
C SER A 842 -10.37 -51.27 3.39
N GLY A 843 -11.44 -52.06 3.45
CA GLY A 843 -11.57 -53.20 4.37
C GLY A 843 -11.62 -52.80 5.85
N PRO A 844 -11.05 -53.60 6.77
CA PRO A 844 -11.08 -53.34 8.22
C PRO A 844 -10.23 -52.13 8.66
N ASN A 845 -9.51 -51.50 7.75
CA ASN A 845 -8.52 -50.46 8.02
C ASN A 845 -8.99 -49.05 7.65
N ARG A 846 -10.32 -48.86 7.46
CA ARG A 846 -10.89 -47.53 7.20
C ARG A 846 -10.54 -46.57 8.33
N GLU A 847 -9.94 -45.44 7.96
CA GLU A 847 -9.69 -44.33 8.86
C GLU A 847 -10.63 -43.17 8.59
N ARG A 848 -11.17 -42.61 9.67
CA ARG A 848 -12.00 -41.41 9.60
C ARG A 848 -11.11 -40.19 9.47
N GLU A 849 -11.38 -39.34 8.46
CA GLU A 849 -10.63 -38.08 8.24
C GLU A 849 -10.43 -37.28 9.54
N ARG A 850 -9.33 -36.55 9.70
CA ARG A 850 -9.15 -35.72 10.92
C ARG A 850 -10.18 -34.59 10.97
N LEU A 851 -10.55 -34.18 12.17
CA LEU A 851 -11.55 -33.12 12.38
C LEU A 851 -11.08 -31.75 11.86
N THR A 852 -9.79 -31.45 11.96
CA THR A 852 -9.26 -30.10 11.80
C THR A 852 -8.17 -30.00 10.75
N ALA A 853 -8.11 -28.87 10.06
CA ALA A 853 -6.99 -28.47 9.21
C ALA A 853 -6.43 -27.10 9.60
N LEU A 854 -5.09 -27.05 9.69
CA LEU A 854 -4.34 -25.84 10.03
C LEU A 854 -3.59 -25.36 8.78
N HIS A 855 -3.73 -24.07 8.51
CA HIS A 855 -3.04 -23.38 7.43
C HIS A 855 -2.37 -22.11 7.97
N ILE A 856 -1.09 -21.95 7.69
CA ILE A 856 -0.32 -20.75 8.01
C ILE A 856 0.43 -20.31 6.75
N SER A 857 0.34 -19.02 6.41
CA SER A 857 1.10 -18.44 5.31
C SER A 857 1.62 -17.06 5.67
N ILE A 858 2.85 -16.76 5.22
CA ILE A 858 3.54 -15.49 5.42
C ILE A 858 4.15 -14.99 4.11
N GLY A 859 4.05 -13.67 3.86
CA GLY A 859 4.76 -13.01 2.77
C GLY A 859 4.20 -13.39 1.40
N GLN A 860 5.03 -13.57 0.37
CA GLN A 860 4.57 -13.99 -0.97
C GLN A 860 4.21 -15.49 -1.09
N ALA A 861 3.73 -16.09 -0.01
CA ALA A 861 3.18 -17.45 -0.03
C ALA A 861 1.71 -17.49 -0.49
N PHE A 862 1.05 -16.33 -0.65
CA PHE A 862 -0.34 -16.17 -1.07
C PHE A 862 -0.56 -16.22 -2.58
#